data_AF-A0A059AM61-F1
#
_entry.id   AF-A0A059AM61-F1
#
_cell.length_a   1.000
_cell.length_b   1.000
_cell.length_c   1.000
_cell.angle_alpha   90.00
_cell.angle_beta   90.00
_cell.angle_gamma   90.00
#
_symmetry.space_group_name_H-M   'P 1'
#
loop_
_entity.id
_entity.type
_entity.pdbx_description
1 polymer ?
#
loop_
_entity_poly.entity_id
_entity_poly.type
_entity_poly.pdbx_seq_one_letter_code
_entity_poly.pdbx_strand_id
1 'polypeptide(L)'
;MAAAVSERVELAQLCTSRDWSKAIRVLDSLLARSCTIQDICNRAFCYSQLELHKHVVKDCDRALQLDPALLQAHILKGRALSALGRKADAVLAWEKGYEHALNQSADLKQLLELEELLTYAKQDKTYAAENHADSTSTVSVLDSVTQVNGESNEISRNQKSLRDALKNSSRSNGTSDVPYKPNRSLDLPSCFSSEAKRKEKLECKINGSLHVLDDSKSESKSCETSLTGSESSIICAKPSDMAETSSKLNDKVVAQSEMSDGVTHNEITDDPRKNKKACVTKLSKNRSISVDFRLSRGIAQVNEGKYAQAVSIFDQILREDPNYPEALIGRGTAYAFQRELNAAIADFSKAIEVNPSAGEAWKRRGQARAALGESDKAIADLTKALEFERNSADVLHERGIVNFKFKDFEAAVADLSACVKLDKDNKSAYTYLGLALSSVGEYQRAEEAHLKAIQLDQNFLEAWGHLTQFHHELARPTKAMECLEKVMQIDKMYAKAYHLRGLLLHGLGEHRKAIKELSVGLNIEFSNIECLYLRGSCYHAIGEYGDAVKDYDAALDLELDSMEKFVLQCLAFYQKEIALYTASKANSEFCWFDIDGDLDPLFKEYWCKRLHPKNVCEKVYRQPRLRDSLKKGKLRRQDFTVTKQKNVLLQAADSIGKRIQYHCPGFLPNRRQHRMAGLAAIEIAQKVLKAWRALRTELKGATIKSTKRAGRRERINLPSQNRGGDCCSTSRSVETSTSYGTSEERLSGRSKLSWQDVYSLAVKWRQISEPCDPVVWINKLSEEFNAGFGSHTPMVLGQAKVVRYFPNYERTLNVAKAVIKERSYVRSKSDCLIDLSKDGKLEEIMRAKSCSDLHGAVGEDFWLATWCNSSAFEGKQLEGTRITLVKIAERGYDFAIRTPCTPARWDEFDTEMKMAWE
;
A
#
# COMPACT_ATOMS: atom_id res chain seq x y z
N MET A 1 -4.01 16.08 55.30
CA MET A 1 -4.59 16.54 54.02
C MET A 1 -3.53 16.93 53.00
N ALA A 2 -2.69 17.96 53.24
CA ALA A 2 -1.76 18.52 52.23
C ALA A 2 -1.01 17.50 51.34
N ALA A 3 -0.38 16.46 51.92
CA ALA A 3 0.33 15.43 51.15
C ALA A 3 -0.56 14.69 50.13
N ALA A 4 -1.79 14.31 50.53
CA ALA A 4 -2.74 13.64 49.65
C ALA A 4 -3.25 14.56 48.53
N VAL A 5 -3.33 15.87 48.76
CA VAL A 5 -3.64 16.84 47.68
C VAL A 5 -2.49 16.92 46.68
N SER A 6 -1.24 16.88 47.14
CA SER A 6 -0.06 16.81 46.27
C SER A 6 -0.05 15.54 45.42
N GLU A 7 -0.30 14.37 46.02
CA GLU A 7 -0.40 13.08 45.32
C GLU A 7 -1.51 13.07 44.26
N ARG A 8 -2.64 13.75 44.51
CA ARG A 8 -3.74 13.89 43.54
C ARG A 8 -3.39 14.80 42.35
N VAL A 9 -2.67 15.91 42.60
CA VAL A 9 -2.20 16.81 41.53
C VAL A 9 -1.12 16.11 40.70
N GLU A 10 -0.20 15.38 41.33
CA GLU A 10 0.80 14.56 40.63
C GLU A 10 0.12 13.48 39.76
N LEU A 11 -0.85 12.74 40.30
CA LEU A 11 -1.62 11.75 39.53
C LEU A 11 -2.29 12.39 38.30
N ALA A 12 -2.94 13.54 38.43
CA ALA A 12 -3.56 14.24 37.31
C ALA A 12 -2.54 14.64 36.22
N GLN A 13 -1.35 15.12 36.62
CA GLN A 13 -0.26 15.45 35.70
C GLN A 13 0.30 14.21 35.01
N LEU A 14 0.45 13.09 35.73
CA LEU A 14 0.93 11.82 35.18
C LEU A 14 -0.07 11.20 34.19
N CYS A 15 -1.37 11.25 34.46
CA CYS A 15 -2.40 10.85 33.50
C CYS A 15 -2.43 11.76 32.27
N THR A 16 -2.30 13.08 32.44
CA THR A 16 -2.25 14.05 31.32
C THR A 16 -1.02 13.82 30.44
N SER A 17 0.11 13.42 31.03
CA SER A 17 1.36 13.09 30.32
C SER A 17 1.47 11.61 29.90
N ARG A 18 0.38 10.82 30.05
CA ARG A 18 0.30 9.38 29.72
C ARG A 18 1.38 8.49 30.40
N ASP A 19 1.93 8.90 31.54
CA ASP A 19 2.94 8.12 32.30
C ASP A 19 2.25 7.15 33.28
N TRP A 20 1.51 6.19 32.71
CA TRP A 20 0.65 5.24 33.44
C TRP A 20 1.43 4.42 34.49
N SER A 21 2.69 4.07 34.21
CA SER A 21 3.54 3.31 35.13
C SER A 21 3.90 4.06 36.41
N LYS A 22 3.94 5.41 36.38
CA LYS A 22 4.03 6.22 37.61
C LYS A 22 2.66 6.48 38.22
N ALA A 23 1.64 6.74 37.40
CA ALA A 23 0.27 6.92 37.88
C ALA A 23 -0.20 5.72 38.73
N ILE A 24 0.12 4.50 38.31
CA ILE A 24 -0.13 3.26 39.08
C ILE A 24 0.57 3.30 40.45
N ARG A 25 1.83 3.74 40.54
CA ARG A 25 2.55 3.81 41.84
C ARG A 25 1.93 4.84 42.80
N VAL A 26 1.44 5.96 42.26
CA VAL A 26 0.72 6.96 43.06
C VAL A 26 -0.64 6.41 43.49
N LEU A 27 -1.36 5.70 42.61
CA LEU A 27 -2.60 4.99 42.93
C LEU A 27 -2.40 3.87 43.95
N ASP A 28 -1.28 3.13 43.91
CA ASP A 28 -0.92 2.11 44.90
C ASP A 28 -0.71 2.74 46.28
N SER A 29 -0.02 3.89 46.35
CA SER A 29 0.13 4.68 47.58
C SER A 29 -1.23 5.17 48.11
N LEU A 30 -2.08 5.71 47.24
CA LEU A 30 -3.43 6.17 47.60
C LEU A 30 -4.31 5.03 48.11
N LEU A 31 -4.35 3.89 47.40
CA LEU A 31 -5.13 2.70 47.74
C LEU A 31 -4.64 2.00 49.02
N ALA A 32 -3.35 2.09 49.35
CA ALA A 32 -2.81 1.62 50.61
C ALA A 32 -3.21 2.49 51.82
N ARG A 33 -3.58 3.75 51.60
CA ARG A 33 -4.01 4.71 52.64
C ARG A 33 -5.53 4.81 52.76
N SER A 34 -6.23 4.75 51.63
CA SER A 34 -7.69 4.88 51.53
C SER A 34 -8.19 4.15 50.28
N CYS A 35 -8.89 3.04 50.47
CA CYS A 35 -9.40 2.23 49.37
C CYS A 35 -10.73 2.81 48.83
N THR A 36 -10.66 3.77 47.88
CA THR A 36 -11.85 4.30 47.19
C THR A 36 -12.14 3.51 45.91
N ILE A 37 -13.41 3.35 45.56
CA ILE A 37 -13.84 2.65 44.33
C ILE A 37 -13.28 3.36 43.09
N GLN A 38 -13.32 4.69 43.07
CA GLN A 38 -12.77 5.50 41.98
C GLN A 38 -11.28 5.25 41.76
N ASP A 39 -10.49 5.04 42.81
CA ASP A 39 -9.05 4.75 42.69
C ASP A 39 -8.77 3.36 42.13
N ILE A 40 -9.61 2.36 42.48
CA ILE A 40 -9.54 1.02 41.89
C ILE A 40 -9.83 1.11 40.39
N CYS A 41 -10.87 1.84 39.98
CA CYS A 41 -11.20 2.02 38.57
C CYS A 41 -10.18 2.88 37.80
N ASN A 42 -9.62 3.93 38.42
CA ASN A 42 -8.52 4.70 37.85
C ASN A 42 -7.29 3.79 37.62
N ARG A 43 -6.98 2.88 38.55
CA ARG A 43 -5.86 1.94 38.40
C ARG A 43 -6.15 0.85 37.38
N ALA A 44 -7.38 0.32 37.32
CA ALA A 44 -7.83 -0.58 36.28
C ALA A 44 -7.73 0.06 34.88
N PHE A 45 -8.08 1.34 34.75
CA PHE A 45 -7.87 2.12 33.53
C PHE A 45 -6.37 2.27 33.21
N CYS A 46 -5.52 2.66 34.17
CA CYS A 46 -4.08 2.73 33.93
C CYS A 46 -3.47 1.37 33.54
N TYR A 47 -3.98 0.24 34.07
CA TYR A 47 -3.60 -1.10 33.62
C TYR A 47 -4.12 -1.42 32.21
N SER A 48 -5.29 -0.90 31.79
CA SER A 48 -5.79 -1.12 30.43
C SER A 48 -5.00 -0.33 29.39
N GLN A 49 -4.54 0.89 29.74
CA GLN A 49 -3.60 1.68 28.93
C GLN A 49 -2.19 1.08 28.84
N LEU A 50 -1.92 -0.02 29.55
CA LEU A 50 -0.67 -0.79 29.49
C LEU A 50 -0.88 -2.25 29.02
N GLU A 51 -2.07 -2.59 28.50
CA GLU A 51 -2.48 -3.95 28.10
C GLU A 51 -2.32 -5.03 29.20
N LEU A 52 -2.26 -4.63 30.47
CA LEU A 52 -2.11 -5.53 31.63
C LEU A 52 -3.46 -6.16 32.03
N HIS A 53 -4.15 -6.77 31.06
CA HIS A 53 -5.55 -7.20 31.14
C HIS A 53 -5.87 -8.09 32.36
N LYS A 54 -4.94 -8.95 32.82
CA LYS A 54 -5.12 -9.75 34.04
C LYS A 54 -5.24 -8.91 35.31
N HIS A 55 -4.63 -7.73 35.36
CA HIS A 55 -4.75 -6.77 36.45
C HIS A 55 -6.00 -5.90 36.29
N VAL A 56 -6.36 -5.52 35.05
CA VAL A 56 -7.64 -4.84 34.75
C VAL A 56 -8.83 -5.67 35.27
N VAL A 57 -8.90 -6.96 34.93
CA VAL A 57 -9.97 -7.85 35.39
C VAL A 57 -9.99 -7.94 36.92
N LYS A 58 -8.84 -8.14 37.58
CA LYS A 58 -8.75 -8.23 39.05
C LYS A 58 -9.24 -6.96 39.76
N ASP A 59 -8.86 -5.78 39.27
CA ASP A 59 -9.31 -4.52 39.88
C ASP A 59 -10.77 -4.21 39.53
N CYS A 60 -11.25 -4.52 38.33
CA CYS A 60 -12.67 -4.39 38.00
C CYS A 60 -13.54 -5.37 38.81
N ASP A 61 -13.11 -6.60 39.04
CA ASP A 61 -13.79 -7.55 39.93
C ASP A 61 -13.87 -7.00 41.36
N ARG A 62 -12.78 -6.39 41.86
CA ARG A 62 -12.77 -5.74 43.18
C ARG A 62 -13.66 -4.50 43.23
N ALA A 63 -13.75 -3.72 42.16
CA ALA A 63 -14.66 -2.58 42.08
C ALA A 63 -16.13 -3.02 42.07
N LEU A 64 -16.46 -4.04 41.26
CA LEU A 64 -17.82 -4.60 41.15
C LEU A 64 -18.28 -5.35 42.41
N GLN A 65 -17.35 -5.81 43.26
CA GLN A 65 -17.66 -6.30 44.62
C GLN A 65 -18.04 -5.19 45.60
N LEU A 66 -17.69 -3.93 45.32
CA LEU A 66 -18.00 -2.77 46.16
C LEU A 66 -19.19 -1.97 45.62
N ASP A 67 -19.33 -1.88 44.29
CA ASP A 67 -20.49 -1.32 43.59
C ASP A 67 -20.78 -2.11 42.29
N PRO A 68 -21.80 -3.00 42.28
CA PRO A 68 -22.19 -3.75 41.10
C PRO A 68 -22.73 -2.89 39.94
N ALA A 69 -23.21 -1.68 40.21
CA ALA A 69 -23.82 -0.80 39.20
C ALA A 69 -22.78 -0.01 38.36
N LEU A 70 -21.49 -0.14 38.68
CA LEU A 70 -20.44 0.67 38.11
C LEU A 70 -20.11 0.29 36.65
N LEU A 71 -20.86 0.87 35.70
CA LEU A 71 -20.79 0.60 34.26
C LEU A 71 -19.37 0.62 33.69
N GLN A 72 -18.56 1.60 34.10
CA GLN A 72 -17.17 1.73 33.65
C GLN A 72 -16.31 0.49 33.97
N ALA A 73 -16.58 -0.20 35.09
CA ALA A 73 -15.89 -1.41 35.47
C ALA A 73 -16.34 -2.63 34.63
N HIS A 74 -17.64 -2.73 34.29
CA HIS A 74 -18.13 -3.74 33.35
C HIS A 74 -17.53 -3.54 31.94
N ILE A 75 -17.48 -2.30 31.44
CA ILE A 75 -16.87 -1.96 30.14
C ILE A 75 -15.38 -2.37 30.11
N LEU A 76 -14.59 -1.94 31.10
CA LEU A 76 -13.16 -2.25 31.19
C LEU A 76 -12.90 -3.76 31.38
N LYS A 77 -13.70 -4.43 32.21
CA LYS A 77 -13.62 -5.87 32.43
C LYS A 77 -13.91 -6.66 31.16
N GLY A 78 -15.00 -6.35 30.45
CA GLY A 78 -15.36 -7.02 29.21
C GLY A 78 -14.31 -6.82 28.11
N ARG A 79 -13.80 -5.59 27.94
CA ARG A 79 -12.68 -5.32 27.01
C ARG A 79 -11.42 -6.13 27.37
N ALA A 80 -11.06 -6.20 28.65
CA ALA A 80 -9.92 -6.99 29.12
C ALA A 80 -10.12 -8.51 28.98
N LEU A 81 -11.34 -9.03 29.17
CA LEU A 81 -11.68 -10.44 28.95
C LEU A 81 -11.64 -10.79 27.45
N SER A 82 -12.15 -9.92 26.59
CA SER A 82 -12.11 -10.10 25.13
C SER A 82 -10.66 -10.13 24.62
N ALA A 83 -9.80 -9.21 25.09
CA ALA A 83 -8.38 -9.19 24.78
C ALA A 83 -7.60 -10.41 25.33
N LEU A 84 -8.11 -11.07 26.38
CA LEU A 84 -7.61 -12.35 26.89
C LEU A 84 -8.19 -13.58 26.16
N GLY A 85 -8.92 -13.38 25.05
CA GLY A 85 -9.58 -14.44 24.28
C GLY A 85 -10.85 -15.00 24.91
N ARG A 86 -11.26 -14.52 26.09
CA ARG A 86 -12.42 -14.99 26.86
C ARG A 86 -13.71 -14.30 26.37
N LYS A 87 -14.02 -14.43 25.08
CA LYS A 87 -15.15 -13.74 24.42
C LYS A 87 -16.50 -13.97 25.11
N ALA A 88 -16.77 -15.19 25.59
CA ALA A 88 -18.02 -15.51 26.31
C ALA A 88 -18.14 -14.74 27.64
N ASP A 89 -17.07 -14.70 28.44
CA ASP A 89 -17.05 -13.95 29.70
C ASP A 89 -17.10 -12.43 29.49
N ALA A 90 -16.56 -11.95 28.36
CA ALA A 90 -16.62 -10.55 27.97
C ALA A 90 -18.06 -10.10 27.68
N VAL A 91 -18.79 -10.88 26.89
CA VAL A 91 -20.22 -10.66 26.60
C VAL A 91 -21.02 -10.67 27.91
N LEU A 92 -20.84 -11.68 28.77
CA LEU A 92 -21.54 -11.78 30.05
C LEU A 92 -21.24 -10.61 31.00
N ALA A 93 -20.04 -10.01 30.93
CA ALA A 93 -19.72 -8.79 31.68
C ALA A 93 -20.44 -7.55 31.11
N TRP A 94 -20.51 -7.39 29.78
CA TRP A 94 -21.23 -6.29 29.15
C TRP A 94 -22.75 -6.41 29.28
N GLU A 95 -23.32 -7.61 29.19
CA GLU A 95 -24.76 -7.86 29.38
C GLU A 95 -25.19 -7.47 30.80
N LYS A 96 -24.42 -7.82 31.83
CA LYS A 96 -24.68 -7.37 33.22
C LYS A 96 -24.51 -5.87 33.43
N GLY A 97 -23.53 -5.25 32.75
CA GLY A 97 -23.41 -3.79 32.73
C GLY A 97 -24.65 -3.13 32.13
N TYR A 98 -25.16 -3.67 31.02
CA TYR A 98 -26.35 -3.17 30.34
C TYR A 98 -27.63 -3.37 31.17
N GLU A 99 -27.81 -4.52 31.82
CA GLU A 99 -28.89 -4.77 32.77
C GLU A 99 -28.89 -3.77 33.93
N HIS A 100 -27.72 -3.43 34.50
CA HIS A 100 -27.63 -2.40 35.52
C HIS A 100 -27.90 -0.99 34.96
N ALA A 101 -27.46 -0.68 33.75
CA ALA A 101 -27.69 0.60 33.09
C ALA A 101 -29.18 0.86 32.76
N LEU A 102 -29.94 -0.17 32.38
CA LEU A 102 -31.39 -0.07 32.14
C LEU A 102 -32.20 0.21 33.43
N ASN A 103 -31.68 -0.19 34.59
CA ASN A 103 -32.37 -0.06 35.88
C ASN A 103 -32.01 1.21 36.67
N GLN A 104 -31.14 2.08 36.14
CA GLN A 104 -30.72 3.32 36.78
C GLN A 104 -30.63 4.47 35.77
N SER A 105 -30.90 5.70 36.20
CA SER A 105 -30.75 6.90 35.35
C SER A 105 -29.27 7.29 35.20
N ALA A 106 -28.50 6.45 34.50
CA ALA A 106 -27.05 6.53 34.35
C ALA A 106 -26.60 7.18 33.03
N ASP A 107 -25.28 7.37 32.87
CA ASP A 107 -24.67 8.10 31.75
C ASP A 107 -24.99 7.45 30.38
N LEU A 108 -25.76 8.17 29.57
CA LEU A 108 -26.14 7.79 28.20
C LEU A 108 -24.93 7.42 27.34
N LYS A 109 -23.76 8.03 27.57
CA LYS A 109 -22.53 7.70 26.83
C LYS A 109 -22.06 6.27 27.13
N GLN A 110 -22.09 5.86 28.40
CA GLN A 110 -21.69 4.51 28.82
C GLN A 110 -22.74 3.45 28.44
N LEU A 111 -24.02 3.82 28.38
CA LEU A 111 -25.08 2.96 27.85
C LEU A 111 -24.85 2.66 26.35
N LEU A 112 -24.63 3.69 25.53
CA LEU A 112 -24.36 3.53 24.10
C LEU A 112 -23.06 2.76 23.83
N GLU A 113 -22.01 2.98 24.63
CA GLU A 113 -20.75 2.23 24.56
C GLU A 113 -20.95 0.72 24.89
N LEU A 114 -21.89 0.38 25.78
CA LEU A 114 -22.27 -1.01 26.04
C LEU A 114 -23.10 -1.62 24.90
N GLU A 115 -24.02 -0.87 24.29
CA GLU A 115 -24.80 -1.32 23.13
C GLU A 115 -23.92 -1.60 21.91
N GLU A 116 -22.93 -0.74 21.64
CA GLU A 116 -21.93 -0.92 20.57
C GLU A 116 -21.10 -2.19 20.79
N LEU A 117 -20.58 -2.39 22.01
CA LEU A 117 -19.80 -3.60 22.35
C LEU A 117 -20.64 -4.88 22.27
N LEU A 118 -21.92 -4.83 22.66
CA LEU A 118 -22.84 -5.98 22.59
C LEU A 118 -23.31 -6.29 21.18
N THR A 119 -23.52 -5.28 20.32
CA THR A 119 -23.89 -5.50 18.92
C THR A 119 -22.72 -6.07 18.11
N TYR A 120 -21.51 -5.53 18.29
CA TYR A 120 -20.28 -6.09 17.70
C TYR A 120 -20.07 -7.56 18.10
N ALA A 121 -20.18 -7.88 19.40
CA ALA A 121 -20.01 -9.25 19.89
C ALA A 121 -21.14 -10.22 19.50
N LYS A 122 -22.29 -9.72 19.04
CA LYS A 122 -23.38 -10.53 18.45
C LYS A 122 -23.14 -10.81 16.96
N GLN A 123 -22.64 -9.82 16.20
CA GLN A 123 -22.23 -10.03 14.79
C GLN A 123 -21.10 -11.08 14.67
N ASP A 124 -20.15 -11.03 15.61
CA ASP A 124 -19.03 -11.98 15.73
C ASP A 124 -19.50 -13.43 16.01
N LYS A 125 -20.70 -13.63 16.60
CA LYS A 125 -21.35 -14.95 16.74
C LYS A 125 -22.05 -15.41 15.46
N THR A 126 -22.72 -14.52 14.71
CA THR A 126 -23.37 -14.90 13.44
C THR A 126 -22.35 -15.35 12.40
N TYR A 127 -21.23 -14.65 12.24
CA TYR A 127 -20.15 -15.10 11.35
C TYR A 127 -19.54 -16.45 11.77
N ALA A 128 -19.49 -16.76 13.07
CA ALA A 128 -19.05 -18.07 13.55
C ALA A 128 -20.08 -19.20 13.28
N ALA A 129 -21.38 -18.87 13.27
CA ALA A 129 -22.45 -19.83 12.98
C ALA A 129 -22.55 -20.16 11.48
N GLU A 130 -22.46 -19.15 10.61
CA GLU A 130 -22.53 -19.33 9.15
C GLU A 130 -21.39 -20.22 8.63
N ASN A 131 -20.17 -20.07 9.16
CA ASN A 131 -19.02 -20.93 8.83
C ASN A 131 -19.14 -22.39 9.33
N HIS A 132 -20.22 -22.75 10.04
CA HIS A 132 -20.53 -24.11 10.45
C HIS A 132 -21.86 -24.65 9.89
N ALA A 133 -22.61 -23.84 9.12
CA ALA A 133 -23.92 -24.22 8.58
C ALA A 133 -23.85 -25.08 7.30
N ASP A 134 -22.74 -25.05 6.56
CA ASP A 134 -22.55 -25.80 5.30
C ASP A 134 -22.27 -27.31 5.48
N SER A 135 -22.97 -27.95 6.42
CA SER A 135 -23.12 -29.41 6.44
C SER A 135 -24.43 -29.85 7.12
N THR A 136 -25.15 -30.76 6.45
CA THR A 136 -26.46 -31.36 6.82
C THR A 136 -27.67 -30.42 6.86
N SER A 137 -28.73 -30.82 6.17
CA SER A 137 -29.97 -30.06 5.99
C SER A 137 -31.15 -30.64 6.78
N THR A 138 -31.94 -29.75 7.39
CA THR A 138 -33.40 -29.87 7.65
C THR A 138 -33.93 -31.11 8.41
N VAL A 139 -34.32 -30.88 9.68
CA VAL A 139 -35.67 -31.19 10.19
C VAL A 139 -36.08 -30.04 11.14
N SER A 140 -37.36 -29.66 11.18
CA SER A 140 -37.91 -28.62 12.07
C SER A 140 -39.13 -29.11 12.85
N VAL A 141 -39.19 -28.88 14.17
CA VAL A 141 -40.40 -28.89 15.03
C VAL A 141 -40.24 -27.83 16.14
N LEU A 142 -41.38 -27.42 16.70
CA LEU A 142 -41.68 -26.26 17.56
C LEU A 142 -41.40 -26.47 19.07
N ASP A 143 -41.24 -25.36 19.80
CA ASP A 143 -41.46 -25.07 21.25
C ASP A 143 -41.31 -26.15 22.35
N SER A 144 -40.60 -25.80 23.43
CA SER A 144 -41.20 -25.63 24.77
C SER A 144 -40.21 -25.10 25.84
N VAL A 145 -40.72 -24.87 27.07
CA VAL A 145 -40.23 -23.91 28.08
C VAL A 145 -39.54 -24.59 29.28
N THR A 146 -38.74 -23.81 30.03
CA THR A 146 -38.26 -23.98 31.44
C THR A 146 -37.10 -24.94 31.82
N GLN A 147 -36.23 -24.40 32.70
CA GLN A 147 -35.49 -25.07 33.81
C GLN A 147 -34.39 -26.10 33.48
N VAL A 148 -33.41 -26.40 34.36
CA VAL A 148 -32.61 -25.64 35.37
C VAL A 148 -31.49 -26.61 35.84
N ASN A 149 -30.30 -26.11 36.20
CA ASN A 149 -29.11 -26.91 36.62
C ASN A 149 -28.52 -27.82 35.50
N GLY A 150 -27.26 -28.27 35.57
CA GLY A 150 -26.17 -27.90 36.49
C GLY A 150 -24.85 -28.61 36.18
N GLU A 151 -23.75 -28.01 36.65
CA GLU A 151 -22.43 -28.60 36.98
C GLU A 151 -21.69 -29.58 36.02
N SER A 152 -20.60 -29.03 35.46
CA SER A 152 -19.23 -29.64 35.47
C SER A 152 -18.80 -30.71 34.45
N ASN A 153 -17.51 -30.60 34.07
CA ASN A 153 -16.46 -31.65 34.01
C ASN A 153 -16.72 -33.00 33.29
N GLU A 154 -15.80 -33.62 32.53
CA GLU A 154 -14.44 -33.26 32.09
C GLU A 154 -13.94 -34.24 30.98
N ILE A 155 -12.67 -34.12 30.54
CA ILE A 155 -11.80 -35.26 30.13
C ILE A 155 -12.21 -36.09 28.87
N SER A 156 -11.73 -35.61 27.71
CA SER A 156 -10.59 -36.22 26.96
C SER A 156 -10.75 -37.02 25.64
N ARG A 157 -9.78 -36.75 24.75
CA ARG A 157 -8.91 -37.67 23.96
C ARG A 157 -9.53 -38.75 23.02
N ASN A 158 -9.44 -38.43 21.73
CA ASN A 158 -8.68 -39.18 20.70
C ASN A 158 -8.87 -40.71 20.54
N GLN A 159 -9.58 -41.11 19.48
CA GLN A 159 -9.17 -42.10 18.47
C GLN A 159 -9.96 -41.77 17.18
N LYS A 160 -9.41 -41.57 15.97
CA LYS A 160 -8.25 -42.10 15.22
C LYS A 160 -8.57 -43.37 14.39
N SER A 161 -9.05 -43.12 13.17
CA SER A 161 -8.90 -43.90 11.92
C SER A 161 -9.35 -45.37 11.85
N LEU A 162 -10.17 -45.68 10.82
CA LEU A 162 -10.26 -46.91 9.98
C LEU A 162 -11.59 -46.79 9.18
N ARG A 163 -11.77 -47.27 7.94
CA ARG A 163 -10.85 -47.54 6.82
C ARG A 163 -11.69 -47.69 5.54
N ASP A 164 -11.01 -47.74 4.39
CA ASP A 164 -11.54 -48.06 3.07
C ASP A 164 -12.46 -49.30 3.03
N ALA A 165 -13.55 -49.24 2.24
CA ALA A 165 -13.61 -49.87 0.91
C ALA A 165 -15.04 -50.24 0.46
N LEU A 166 -15.40 -49.89 -0.79
CA LEU A 166 -15.85 -50.83 -1.82
C LEU A 166 -15.96 -50.13 -3.20
N LYS A 167 -15.92 -50.93 -4.27
CA LYS A 167 -15.98 -50.50 -5.69
C LYS A 167 -17.02 -51.33 -6.45
N ASN A 168 -17.41 -50.84 -7.64
CA ASN A 168 -18.22 -51.52 -8.68
C ASN A 168 -19.72 -51.65 -8.29
N SER A 169 -20.71 -51.62 -9.20
CA SER A 169 -20.83 -51.19 -10.62
C SER A 169 -22.35 -50.96 -10.92
N SER A 170 -22.91 -50.63 -12.09
CA SER A 170 -22.59 -50.97 -13.50
C SER A 170 -23.21 -50.01 -14.54
N ARG A 171 -23.06 -50.39 -15.82
CA ARG A 171 -23.76 -49.94 -17.05
C ARG A 171 -25.31 -50.09 -16.93
N SER A 172 -26.18 -49.59 -17.82
CA SER A 172 -26.04 -49.43 -19.29
C SER A 172 -27.13 -48.60 -20.01
N ASN A 173 -26.75 -47.99 -21.15
CA ASN A 173 -27.49 -47.78 -22.42
C ASN A 173 -28.74 -46.87 -22.49
N GLY A 174 -28.84 -46.14 -23.62
CA GLY A 174 -30.05 -45.41 -24.07
C GLY A 174 -29.73 -44.34 -25.14
N THR A 175 -29.81 -44.70 -26.43
CA THR A 175 -29.40 -43.85 -27.58
C THR A 175 -30.52 -43.62 -28.59
N SER A 176 -30.59 -42.44 -29.20
CA SER A 176 -31.33 -42.20 -30.46
C SER A 176 -30.81 -40.97 -31.21
N ASP A 177 -30.22 -41.17 -32.40
CA ASP A 177 -29.86 -40.13 -33.36
C ASP A 177 -31.05 -39.77 -34.29
N VAL A 178 -30.95 -38.63 -35.01
CA VAL A 178 -30.87 -38.56 -36.50
C VAL A 178 -30.97 -37.08 -36.98
N PRO A 179 -30.20 -36.62 -37.99
CA PRO A 179 -30.06 -35.19 -38.37
C PRO A 179 -30.70 -34.82 -39.73
N TYR A 180 -30.63 -33.54 -40.17
CA TYR A 180 -30.50 -33.15 -41.60
C TYR A 180 -29.97 -31.71 -41.84
N LYS A 181 -29.47 -31.45 -43.06
CA LYS A 181 -28.88 -30.22 -43.66
C LYS A 181 -28.88 -30.43 -45.21
N PRO A 182 -28.46 -29.51 -46.14
CA PRO A 182 -28.00 -28.11 -46.06
C PRO A 182 -28.55 -27.18 -47.21
N ASN A 183 -27.83 -26.08 -47.53
CA ASN A 183 -27.86 -25.26 -48.78
C ASN A 183 -29.06 -24.29 -48.97
N ARG A 184 -28.98 -23.13 -49.68
CA ARG A 184 -28.01 -22.38 -50.53
C ARG A 184 -28.52 -20.89 -50.59
N SER A 185 -27.88 -19.80 -51.07
CA SER A 185 -26.50 -19.32 -51.33
C SER A 185 -26.55 -17.84 -51.86
N LEU A 186 -25.43 -17.26 -52.35
CA LEU A 186 -25.27 -15.95 -53.04
C LEU A 186 -25.22 -14.72 -52.10
N ASP A 187 -24.32 -13.72 -52.26
CA ASP A 187 -23.18 -13.60 -53.20
C ASP A 187 -22.00 -12.73 -52.68
N LEU A 188 -20.87 -12.71 -53.41
CA LEU A 188 -19.56 -12.10 -53.09
C LEU A 188 -19.19 -10.98 -54.08
N PRO A 189 -18.29 -10.01 -53.74
CA PRO A 189 -16.82 -10.13 -53.96
C PRO A 189 -15.96 -9.49 -52.82
N SER A 190 -14.72 -9.90 -52.47
CA SER A 190 -13.40 -9.84 -53.16
C SER A 190 -13.02 -8.44 -53.71
N CYS A 191 -11.78 -7.92 -53.67
CA CYS A 191 -10.44 -8.44 -53.32
C CYS A 191 -9.58 -7.25 -52.78
N PHE A 192 -8.39 -7.36 -52.16
CA PHE A 192 -7.11 -7.81 -52.72
C PHE A 192 -6.03 -8.00 -51.64
N SER A 193 -4.92 -8.66 -52.02
CA SER A 193 -3.68 -8.79 -51.25
C SER A 193 -2.45 -8.43 -52.10
N SER A 194 -1.35 -7.97 -51.49
CA SER A 194 -0.02 -8.03 -52.12
C SER A 194 1.13 -8.02 -51.11
N GLU A 195 2.17 -8.82 -51.38
CA GLU A 195 3.49 -8.70 -50.77
C GLU A 195 4.44 -7.93 -51.72
N ALA A 196 5.44 -7.22 -51.19
CA ALA A 196 6.60 -6.81 -51.98
C ALA A 196 7.86 -6.64 -51.10
N LYS A 197 9.03 -6.97 -51.66
CA LYS A 197 10.36 -6.79 -51.05
C LYS A 197 11.18 -5.82 -51.90
N ARG A 198 11.94 -4.88 -51.29
CA ARG A 198 13.40 -4.61 -51.53
C ARG A 198 13.87 -3.24 -51.01
N LYS A 199 15.20 -3.04 -51.10
CA LYS A 199 16.00 -1.89 -50.67
C LYS A 199 16.21 -0.86 -51.80
N GLU A 200 16.94 0.20 -51.41
CA GLU A 200 17.65 1.20 -52.24
C GLU A 200 16.74 2.23 -52.94
N LYS A 201 16.83 3.54 -52.66
CA LYS A 201 17.97 4.50 -52.51
C LYS A 201 18.45 5.04 -53.85
N LEU A 202 18.05 6.28 -54.16
CA LEU A 202 18.75 7.18 -55.08
C LEU A 202 18.72 8.61 -54.53
N GLU A 203 19.65 9.46 -54.96
CA GLU A 203 19.97 10.77 -54.38
C GLU A 203 19.90 11.89 -55.44
N CYS A 204 19.56 13.12 -55.03
CA CYS A 204 19.96 14.44 -55.57
C CYS A 204 19.19 15.55 -54.81
N LYS A 205 19.54 16.84 -54.76
CA LYS A 205 20.79 17.66 -54.77
C LYS A 205 20.36 19.11 -54.40
N ILE A 206 21.17 20.14 -54.15
CA ILE A 206 22.62 20.39 -54.34
C ILE A 206 23.11 21.34 -53.20
N ASN A 207 24.42 21.33 -52.93
CA ASN A 207 25.31 22.27 -52.18
C ASN A 207 24.74 23.45 -51.33
N GLY A 208 25.35 23.83 -50.19
CA GLY A 208 26.47 23.26 -49.42
C GLY A 208 27.41 24.28 -48.76
N SER A 209 28.23 23.83 -47.78
CA SER A 209 29.45 24.49 -47.21
C SER A 209 29.27 25.82 -46.43
N LEU A 210 30.10 26.21 -45.45
CA LEU A 210 31.40 25.71 -44.97
C LEU A 210 31.70 26.13 -43.50
N HIS A 211 32.66 25.43 -42.87
CA HIS A 211 33.58 25.86 -41.79
C HIS A 211 33.24 25.68 -40.29
N VAL A 212 34.35 25.42 -39.57
CA VAL A 212 34.54 24.97 -38.17
C VAL A 212 35.16 26.12 -37.33
N LEU A 213 34.87 26.23 -36.02
CA LEU A 213 35.86 26.28 -34.90
C LEU A 213 35.25 26.54 -33.49
N ASP A 214 36.13 26.45 -32.48
CA ASP A 214 35.86 26.26 -31.04
C ASP A 214 35.66 27.52 -30.16
N ASP A 215 35.32 27.24 -28.89
CA ASP A 215 35.78 27.87 -27.64
C ASP A 215 35.26 29.26 -27.15
N SER A 216 34.30 29.16 -26.23
CA SER A 216 34.45 29.61 -24.82
C SER A 216 34.21 31.07 -24.37
N LYS A 217 33.59 31.15 -23.17
CA LYS A 217 33.88 32.05 -22.04
C LYS A 217 33.59 33.58 -22.09
N SER A 218 32.56 33.91 -21.29
CA SER A 218 32.61 34.81 -20.10
C SER A 218 32.67 36.33 -20.22
N GLU A 219 31.80 36.96 -19.40
CA GLU A 219 32.03 38.23 -18.66
C GLU A 219 32.04 39.56 -19.47
N SER A 220 31.55 40.70 -18.96
CA SER A 220 30.89 41.03 -17.67
C SER A 220 30.14 42.39 -17.71
N LYS A 221 29.36 42.70 -16.65
CA LYS A 221 29.01 44.07 -16.16
C LYS A 221 28.10 44.96 -17.04
N SER A 222 27.37 45.97 -16.53
CA SER A 222 26.98 46.37 -15.14
C SER A 222 25.82 47.41 -15.17
N CYS A 223 25.48 47.99 -14.00
CA CYS A 223 24.54 49.11 -13.74
C CYS A 223 23.04 48.69 -13.67
N GLU A 224 22.27 48.90 -12.59
CA GLU A 224 21.88 50.14 -11.83
C GLU A 224 20.82 50.97 -12.60
N THR A 225 19.73 51.52 -12.04
CA THR A 225 19.10 51.62 -10.67
C THR A 225 17.60 52.03 -10.86
N SER A 226 16.63 52.03 -9.91
CA SER A 226 16.48 51.69 -8.47
C SER A 226 15.03 51.17 -8.20
N LEU A 227 14.59 50.67 -7.03
CA LEU A 227 14.06 51.32 -5.79
C LEU A 227 13.14 52.56 -6.02
N THR A 228 12.01 52.79 -5.34
CA THR A 228 11.41 52.25 -4.07
C THR A 228 9.91 51.91 -4.26
N GLY A 229 9.18 51.15 -3.41
CA GLY A 229 8.62 51.50 -2.07
C GLY A 229 7.16 52.02 -2.19
N SER A 230 6.20 51.73 -1.30
CA SER A 230 6.16 50.92 -0.06
C SER A 230 4.72 50.52 0.34
N GLU A 231 4.59 49.35 0.98
CA GLU A 231 3.61 48.92 2.01
C GLU A 231 2.11 49.33 2.01
N SER A 232 1.25 48.31 2.19
CA SER A 232 -0.04 48.34 2.92
C SER A 232 -1.23 49.08 2.27
N SER A 233 -2.51 48.87 2.62
CA SER A 233 -3.29 47.69 3.09
C SER A 233 -4.79 48.07 3.14
N ILE A 234 -5.67 47.14 3.60
CA ILE A 234 -7.03 47.41 4.15
C ILE A 234 -8.20 47.69 3.16
N ILE A 235 -9.03 46.64 3.01
CA ILE A 235 -10.52 46.57 3.14
C ILE A 235 -11.45 47.47 2.27
N CYS A 236 -12.26 46.76 1.47
CA CYS A 236 -13.67 46.98 1.05
C CYS A 236 -14.30 48.38 0.92
N ALA A 237 -14.87 48.64 -0.26
CA ALA A 237 -16.26 49.13 -0.41
C ALA A 237 -16.88 48.74 -1.78
N LYS A 238 -18.21 48.67 -1.86
CA LYS A 238 -19.00 48.79 -3.12
C LYS A 238 -19.57 50.21 -3.20
N PRO A 239 -19.70 50.80 -4.40
CA PRO A 239 -21.03 51.03 -5.05
C PRO A 239 -21.01 50.53 -6.52
N SER A 240 -22.07 50.14 -7.23
CA SER A 240 -23.48 50.57 -7.40
C SER A 240 -23.73 51.73 -8.38
N ASP A 241 -24.26 51.36 -9.56
CA ASP A 241 -25.28 52.03 -10.42
C ASP A 241 -25.10 53.48 -10.90
N MET A 242 -25.12 53.70 -12.24
CA MET A 242 -26.21 54.41 -12.97
C MET A 242 -25.91 54.70 -14.47
N ALA A 243 -26.98 54.99 -15.24
CA ALA A 243 -27.06 55.61 -16.58
C ALA A 243 -26.36 54.90 -17.76
N GLU A 244 -27.02 54.48 -18.85
CA GLU A 244 -27.97 55.11 -19.80
C GLU A 244 -27.34 55.84 -21.00
N THR A 245 -27.70 55.39 -22.21
CA THR A 245 -27.91 56.12 -23.50
C THR A 245 -28.05 55.07 -24.63
N SER A 246 -28.68 55.29 -25.79
CA SER A 246 -29.87 56.06 -26.21
C SER A 246 -30.16 55.75 -27.71
N SER A 247 -31.20 56.35 -28.31
CA SER A 247 -31.55 56.34 -29.76
C SER A 247 -32.35 55.09 -30.23
N LYS A 248 -33.59 55.21 -30.77
CA LYS A 248 -34.11 55.73 -32.08
C LYS A 248 -34.12 54.61 -33.16
N LEU A 249 -35.11 54.45 -34.06
CA LEU A 249 -36.26 55.28 -34.53
C LEU A 249 -37.38 54.37 -35.12
N ASN A 250 -38.64 54.87 -35.19
CA ASN A 250 -39.74 54.72 -36.19
C ASN A 250 -39.96 53.42 -37.03
N ASP A 251 -41.14 53.07 -37.58
CA ASP A 251 -42.50 53.66 -37.62
C ASP A 251 -43.56 52.61 -38.11
N LYS A 252 -44.82 52.66 -37.61
CA LYS A 252 -46.11 52.33 -38.32
C LYS A 252 -46.29 50.90 -38.96
N VAL A 253 -47.48 50.37 -39.30
CA VAL A 253 -48.90 50.85 -39.29
C VAL A 253 -49.92 49.68 -39.12
N VAL A 254 -51.13 50.00 -38.64
CA VAL A 254 -52.52 49.44 -38.89
C VAL A 254 -52.69 48.17 -39.77
N ALA A 255 -53.65 47.24 -39.57
CA ALA A 255 -54.58 46.81 -38.48
C ALA A 255 -55.44 45.60 -38.98
N GLN A 256 -56.47 45.19 -38.21
CA GLN A 256 -57.58 44.26 -38.60
C GLN A 256 -57.19 42.78 -38.88
N SER A 257 -58.09 41.79 -38.90
CA SER A 257 -59.15 41.35 -37.93
C SER A 257 -59.88 40.13 -38.52
N GLU A 258 -60.17 39.08 -37.72
CA GLU A 258 -61.37 38.19 -37.74
C GLU A 258 -61.10 36.83 -37.06
N MET A 259 -62.12 35.96 -36.97
CA MET A 259 -62.12 34.72 -36.16
C MET A 259 -62.50 33.47 -36.96
N SER A 260 -62.00 32.29 -36.57
CA SER A 260 -62.74 31.00 -36.54
C SER A 260 -61.85 29.84 -36.04
N ASP A 261 -62.47 28.75 -35.61
CA ASP A 261 -61.84 27.56 -35.02
C ASP A 261 -61.33 26.53 -36.04
N GLY A 262 -60.31 25.73 -35.68
CA GLY A 262 -59.82 24.62 -36.54
C GLY A 262 -58.69 23.78 -35.92
N VAL A 263 -59.02 22.62 -35.37
CA VAL A 263 -58.10 21.69 -34.65
C VAL A 263 -57.19 20.89 -35.59
N THR A 264 -55.86 20.85 -35.37
CA THR A 264 -55.03 19.60 -35.22
C THR A 264 -53.51 19.84 -35.03
N HIS A 265 -52.91 19.07 -34.10
CA HIS A 265 -51.56 18.46 -34.01
C HIS A 265 -50.21 19.14 -34.44
N ASN A 266 -49.24 18.98 -33.51
CA ASN A 266 -47.79 18.67 -33.65
C ASN A 266 -46.67 19.75 -33.59
N GLU A 267 -45.53 19.31 -33.01
CA GLU A 267 -44.13 19.81 -33.00
C GLU A 267 -43.84 21.26 -32.50
N ILE A 268 -43.26 21.50 -31.30
CA ILE A 268 -41.87 21.30 -30.80
C ILE A 268 -40.87 22.41 -31.24
N THR A 269 -40.49 23.33 -30.32
CA THR A 269 -39.11 23.85 -30.07
C THR A 269 -39.00 24.96 -28.98
N ASP A 270 -38.07 24.77 -28.04
CA ASP A 270 -37.15 25.66 -27.26
C ASP A 270 -37.45 27.11 -26.76
N ASP A 271 -37.45 27.22 -25.42
CA ASP A 271 -36.74 28.20 -24.54
C ASP A 271 -37.20 29.72 -24.47
N PRO A 272 -36.47 30.68 -23.84
CA PRO A 272 -36.72 31.03 -22.42
C PRO A 272 -37.24 32.46 -22.07
N ARG A 273 -37.95 32.54 -20.92
CA ARG A 273 -38.05 33.69 -19.95
C ARG A 273 -38.80 34.97 -20.45
N LYS A 274 -39.48 35.79 -19.62
CA LYS A 274 -39.78 35.78 -18.16
C LYS A 274 -41.01 36.66 -17.83
N ASN A 275 -41.66 36.36 -16.68
CA ASN A 275 -42.41 37.27 -15.80
C ASN A 275 -43.58 38.14 -16.33
N LYS A 276 -44.82 37.73 -16.00
CA LYS A 276 -45.82 38.65 -15.41
C LYS A 276 -46.31 38.09 -14.05
N LYS A 277 -46.80 38.98 -13.18
CA LYS A 277 -47.02 38.71 -11.75
C LYS A 277 -48.13 37.68 -11.53
N ALA A 278 -47.91 36.71 -10.65
CA ALA A 278 -48.92 35.74 -10.24
C ALA A 278 -50.04 36.42 -9.43
N CYS A 279 -51.29 36.21 -9.83
CA CYS A 279 -52.44 36.52 -8.98
C CYS A 279 -52.67 35.34 -8.02
N VAL A 280 -52.71 35.60 -6.72
CA VAL A 280 -52.96 34.55 -5.71
C VAL A 280 -54.47 34.28 -5.62
N THR A 281 -54.99 33.49 -6.55
CA THR A 281 -56.33 32.92 -6.43
C THR A 281 -56.33 31.80 -5.39
N LYS A 282 -57.31 31.82 -4.48
CA LYS A 282 -57.46 30.79 -3.43
C LYS A 282 -57.73 29.43 -4.07
N LEU A 283 -56.75 28.52 -4.02
CA LEU A 283 -56.96 27.12 -4.39
C LEU A 283 -57.95 26.47 -3.43
N SER A 284 -58.97 25.83 -4.00
CA SER A 284 -59.96 25.07 -3.23
C SER A 284 -59.31 23.84 -2.58
N LYS A 285 -59.66 23.57 -1.32
CA LYS A 285 -59.26 22.34 -0.62
C LYS A 285 -60.08 21.16 -1.15
N ASN A 286 -59.58 20.52 -2.21
CA ASN A 286 -59.56 19.05 -2.43
C ASN A 286 -59.25 18.74 -3.90
N ARG A 287 -57.97 18.57 -4.20
CA ARG A 287 -57.47 17.81 -5.36
C ARG A 287 -56.28 16.99 -4.88
N SER A 288 -56.25 15.69 -5.17
CA SER A 288 -55.05 14.89 -4.97
C SER A 288 -53.93 15.44 -5.86
N ILE A 289 -52.74 15.59 -5.29
CA ILE A 289 -51.55 15.96 -6.05
C ILE A 289 -51.10 14.70 -6.79
N SER A 290 -50.99 14.75 -8.12
CA SER A 290 -50.61 13.56 -8.91
C SER A 290 -49.32 12.94 -8.38
N VAL A 291 -49.21 11.61 -8.48
CA VAL A 291 -48.01 10.86 -8.08
C VAL A 291 -46.81 11.39 -8.86
N ASP A 292 -46.95 11.61 -10.17
CA ASP A 292 -45.89 12.14 -11.05
C ASP A 292 -45.39 13.53 -10.64
N PHE A 293 -46.28 14.41 -10.16
CA PHE A 293 -45.89 15.73 -9.63
C PHE A 293 -45.12 15.58 -8.30
N ARG A 294 -45.54 14.66 -7.43
CA ARG A 294 -44.81 14.35 -6.19
C ARG A 294 -43.46 13.71 -6.49
N LEU A 295 -43.39 12.78 -7.43
CA LEU A 295 -42.18 12.11 -7.90
C LEU A 295 -41.19 13.14 -8.49
N SER A 296 -41.65 13.97 -9.42
CA SER A 296 -40.85 15.05 -10.03
C SER A 296 -40.32 16.03 -8.98
N ARG A 297 -41.15 16.39 -7.99
CA ARG A 297 -40.73 17.24 -6.86
C ARG A 297 -39.71 16.52 -5.97
N GLY A 298 -39.86 15.23 -5.71
CA GLY A 298 -38.89 14.41 -4.97
C GLY A 298 -37.53 14.38 -5.66
N ILE A 299 -37.51 14.09 -6.96
CA ILE A 299 -36.29 14.10 -7.80
C ILE A 299 -35.64 15.50 -7.79
N ALA A 300 -36.44 16.57 -7.91
CA ALA A 300 -35.92 17.94 -7.78
C ALA A 300 -35.30 18.20 -6.39
N GLN A 301 -35.87 17.67 -5.31
CA GLN A 301 -35.25 17.78 -3.98
C GLN A 301 -33.97 16.97 -3.82
N VAL A 302 -33.80 15.83 -4.51
CA VAL A 302 -32.51 15.13 -4.59
C VAL A 302 -31.47 16.00 -5.32
N ASN A 303 -31.83 16.56 -6.47
CA ASN A 303 -30.95 17.40 -7.27
C ASN A 303 -30.59 18.74 -6.57
N GLU A 304 -31.47 19.25 -5.70
CA GLU A 304 -31.20 20.41 -4.83
C GLU A 304 -30.40 20.06 -3.55
N GLY A 305 -30.00 18.79 -3.35
CA GLY A 305 -29.26 18.34 -2.17
C GLY A 305 -30.08 18.20 -0.88
N LYS A 306 -31.41 18.29 -0.98
CA LYS A 306 -32.35 18.31 0.16
C LYS A 306 -32.88 16.91 0.47
N TYR A 307 -31.96 15.96 0.67
CA TYR A 307 -32.26 14.52 0.69
C TYR A 307 -33.36 14.12 1.68
N ALA A 308 -33.35 14.64 2.91
CA ALA A 308 -34.42 14.36 3.89
C ALA A 308 -35.82 14.84 3.45
N GLN A 309 -35.91 15.93 2.67
CA GLN A 309 -37.18 16.38 2.09
C GLN A 309 -37.59 15.49 0.90
N ALA A 310 -36.62 15.03 0.10
CA ALA A 310 -36.86 14.06 -0.96
C ALA A 310 -37.39 12.72 -0.40
N VAL A 311 -36.71 12.14 0.59
CA VAL A 311 -37.13 10.93 1.32
C VAL A 311 -38.56 11.09 1.83
N SER A 312 -38.87 12.18 2.54
CA SER A 312 -40.23 12.44 3.06
C SER A 312 -41.30 12.55 1.96
N ILE A 313 -40.94 12.97 0.75
CA ILE A 313 -41.85 13.01 -0.42
C ILE A 313 -42.02 11.61 -1.03
N PHE A 314 -40.95 10.84 -1.20
CA PHE A 314 -41.04 9.46 -1.68
C PHE A 314 -41.79 8.57 -0.67
N ASP A 315 -41.61 8.77 0.64
CA ASP A 315 -42.38 8.11 1.69
C ASP A 315 -43.88 8.41 1.63
N GLN A 316 -44.31 9.54 1.05
CA GLN A 316 -45.73 9.82 0.81
C GLN A 316 -46.27 8.99 -0.35
N ILE A 317 -45.47 8.76 -1.39
CA ILE A 317 -45.83 7.89 -2.52
C ILE A 317 -45.83 6.42 -2.06
N LEU A 318 -44.79 5.99 -1.35
CA LEU A 318 -44.62 4.61 -0.85
C LEU A 318 -45.56 4.23 0.31
N ARG A 319 -46.36 5.18 0.82
CA ARG A 319 -47.51 4.91 1.70
C ARG A 319 -48.83 4.72 0.95
N GLU A 320 -48.91 5.15 -0.30
CA GLU A 320 -50.08 4.96 -1.18
C GLU A 320 -49.87 3.72 -2.07
N ASP A 321 -48.67 3.54 -2.62
CA ASP A 321 -48.21 2.31 -3.28
C ASP A 321 -46.80 1.95 -2.78
N PRO A 322 -46.66 0.99 -1.84
CA PRO A 322 -45.37 0.55 -1.32
C PRO A 322 -44.41 -0.05 -2.35
N ASN A 323 -44.87 -0.37 -3.55
CA ASN A 323 -44.10 -1.05 -4.60
C ASN A 323 -43.73 -0.11 -5.76
N TYR A 324 -44.15 1.16 -5.75
CA TYR A 324 -43.94 2.11 -6.84
C TYR A 324 -42.44 2.30 -7.18
N PRO A 325 -41.93 1.77 -8.31
CA PRO A 325 -40.49 1.52 -8.47
C PRO A 325 -39.67 2.79 -8.63
N GLU A 326 -40.18 3.84 -9.28
CA GLU A 326 -39.48 5.12 -9.43
C GLU A 326 -39.36 5.86 -8.08
N ALA A 327 -40.28 5.65 -7.15
CA ALA A 327 -40.19 6.22 -5.80
C ALA A 327 -39.22 5.42 -4.91
N LEU A 328 -39.13 4.09 -5.08
CA LEU A 328 -38.07 3.28 -4.46
C LEU A 328 -36.68 3.70 -4.98
N ILE A 329 -36.50 3.84 -6.30
CA ILE A 329 -35.25 4.34 -6.89
C ILE A 329 -34.95 5.76 -6.42
N GLY A 330 -35.95 6.65 -6.37
CA GLY A 330 -35.79 8.01 -5.87
C GLY A 330 -35.35 8.08 -4.40
N ARG A 331 -35.99 7.30 -3.53
CA ARG A 331 -35.67 7.24 -2.09
C ARG A 331 -34.33 6.58 -1.83
N GLY A 332 -34.04 5.46 -2.49
CA GLY A 332 -32.73 4.80 -2.43
C GLY A 332 -31.60 5.71 -2.90
N THR A 333 -31.84 6.54 -3.92
CA THR A 333 -30.86 7.54 -4.40
C THR A 333 -30.64 8.64 -3.36
N ALA A 334 -31.68 9.10 -2.66
CA ALA A 334 -31.53 10.06 -1.57
C ALA A 334 -30.74 9.45 -0.39
N TYR A 335 -31.03 8.21 0.02
CA TYR A 335 -30.25 7.48 1.04
C TYR A 335 -28.78 7.31 0.62
N ALA A 336 -28.51 7.00 -0.65
CA ALA A 336 -27.13 6.87 -1.16
C ALA A 336 -26.34 8.19 -1.02
N PHE A 337 -26.95 9.34 -1.33
CA PHE A 337 -26.32 10.64 -1.11
C PHE A 337 -26.18 11.01 0.39
N GLN A 338 -27.05 10.49 1.26
CA GLN A 338 -26.88 10.55 2.73
C GLN A 338 -25.81 9.60 3.27
N ARG A 339 -25.19 8.76 2.41
CA ARG A 339 -24.30 7.64 2.74
C ARG A 339 -24.95 6.48 3.50
N GLU A 340 -26.28 6.42 3.53
CA GLU A 340 -27.08 5.32 4.08
C GLU A 340 -27.14 4.15 3.07
N LEU A 341 -25.97 3.65 2.65
CA LEU A 341 -25.81 2.74 1.51
C LEU A 341 -26.58 1.43 1.66
N ASN A 342 -26.73 0.91 2.88
CA ASN A 342 -27.54 -0.29 3.14
C ASN A 342 -29.04 -0.05 2.90
N ALA A 343 -29.57 1.11 3.31
CA ALA A 343 -30.96 1.48 3.06
C ALA A 343 -31.20 1.72 1.56
N ALA A 344 -30.22 2.35 0.88
CA ALA A 344 -30.24 2.50 -0.57
C ALA A 344 -30.29 1.15 -1.30
N ILE A 345 -29.43 0.20 -0.94
CA ILE A 345 -29.39 -1.15 -1.54
C ILE A 345 -30.69 -1.93 -1.28
N ALA A 346 -31.33 -1.75 -0.13
CA ALA A 346 -32.64 -2.35 0.15
C ALA A 346 -33.73 -1.79 -0.79
N ASP A 347 -33.84 -0.46 -0.91
CA ASP A 347 -34.79 0.19 -1.80
C ASP A 347 -34.55 -0.17 -3.28
N PHE A 348 -33.31 -0.17 -3.75
CA PHE A 348 -32.99 -0.58 -5.12
C PHE A 348 -33.26 -2.08 -5.36
N SER A 349 -33.02 -2.94 -4.37
CA SER A 349 -33.36 -4.37 -4.50
C SER A 349 -34.86 -4.58 -4.58
N LYS A 350 -35.65 -3.87 -3.77
CA LYS A 350 -37.11 -3.92 -3.87
C LYS A 350 -37.61 -3.37 -5.22
N ALA A 351 -37.00 -2.32 -5.76
CA ALA A 351 -37.32 -1.80 -7.09
C ALA A 351 -37.07 -2.85 -8.19
N ILE A 352 -35.98 -3.62 -8.08
CA ILE A 352 -35.64 -4.74 -8.98
C ILE A 352 -36.59 -5.94 -8.80
N GLU A 353 -37.04 -6.23 -7.57
CA GLU A 353 -38.03 -7.28 -7.30
C GLU A 353 -39.40 -6.97 -7.92
N VAL A 354 -39.83 -5.69 -7.87
CA VAL A 354 -41.09 -5.24 -8.50
C VAL A 354 -40.95 -5.12 -10.02
N ASN A 355 -39.83 -4.58 -10.51
CA ASN A 355 -39.55 -4.42 -11.94
C ASN A 355 -38.11 -4.88 -12.28
N PRO A 356 -37.92 -6.16 -12.62
CA PRO A 356 -36.62 -6.69 -13.00
C PRO A 356 -35.97 -6.00 -14.22
N SER A 357 -36.76 -5.31 -15.04
CA SER A 357 -36.31 -4.57 -16.22
C SER A 357 -35.88 -3.12 -15.93
N ALA A 358 -35.92 -2.67 -14.66
CA ALA A 358 -35.51 -1.32 -14.27
C ALA A 358 -33.97 -1.15 -14.27
N GLY A 359 -33.37 -0.94 -15.45
CA GLY A 359 -31.92 -0.79 -15.64
C GLY A 359 -31.26 0.24 -14.71
N GLU A 360 -31.92 1.37 -14.45
CA GLU A 360 -31.47 2.39 -13.50
C GLU A 360 -31.36 1.84 -12.06
N ALA A 361 -32.27 0.96 -11.62
CA ALA A 361 -32.21 0.35 -10.29
C ALA A 361 -31.00 -0.59 -10.16
N TRP A 362 -30.72 -1.38 -11.21
CA TRP A 362 -29.50 -2.20 -11.29
C TRP A 362 -28.24 -1.33 -11.24
N LYS A 363 -28.18 -0.24 -12.03
CA LYS A 363 -27.04 0.70 -12.02
C LYS A 363 -26.81 1.30 -10.64
N ARG A 364 -27.86 1.84 -10.02
CA ARG A 364 -27.80 2.49 -8.70
C ARG A 364 -27.42 1.53 -7.58
N ARG A 365 -27.93 0.28 -7.62
CA ARG A 365 -27.49 -0.76 -6.67
C ARG A 365 -26.03 -1.13 -6.87
N GLY A 366 -25.57 -1.24 -8.12
CA GLY A 366 -24.16 -1.44 -8.45
C GLY A 366 -23.26 -0.33 -7.91
N GLN A 367 -23.63 0.94 -8.09
CA GLN A 367 -22.92 2.10 -7.53
C GLN A 367 -22.87 2.05 -5.99
N ALA A 368 -23.99 1.77 -5.33
CA ALA A 368 -24.03 1.70 -3.86
C ALA A 368 -23.21 0.52 -3.30
N ARG A 369 -23.24 -0.64 -3.97
CA ARG A 369 -22.41 -1.81 -3.65
C ARG A 369 -20.92 -1.54 -3.85
N ALA A 370 -20.55 -0.86 -4.93
CA ALA A 370 -19.18 -0.42 -5.16
C ALA A 370 -18.68 0.55 -4.08
N ALA A 371 -19.56 1.41 -3.55
CA ALA A 371 -19.25 2.31 -2.44
C ALA A 371 -19.07 1.58 -1.08
N LEU A 372 -19.72 0.42 -0.89
CA LEU A 372 -19.45 -0.49 0.24
C LEU A 372 -18.23 -1.41 0.02
N GLY A 373 -17.64 -1.43 -1.18
CA GLY A 373 -16.55 -2.34 -1.53
C GLY A 373 -17.00 -3.75 -1.97
N GLU A 374 -18.30 -3.98 -2.19
CA GLU A 374 -18.86 -5.23 -2.72
C GLU A 374 -18.63 -5.37 -4.24
N SER A 375 -17.37 -5.27 -4.68
CA SER A 375 -16.99 -5.15 -6.10
C SER A 375 -17.60 -6.23 -7.00
N ASP A 376 -17.57 -7.50 -6.61
CA ASP A 376 -18.10 -8.61 -7.42
C ASP A 376 -19.61 -8.45 -7.69
N LYS A 377 -20.38 -8.12 -6.65
CA LYS A 377 -21.83 -7.86 -6.73
C LYS A 377 -22.13 -6.59 -7.53
N ALA A 378 -21.26 -5.58 -7.42
CA ALA A 378 -21.37 -4.34 -8.19
C ALA A 378 -21.11 -4.55 -9.69
N ILE A 379 -20.09 -5.35 -10.05
CA ILE A 379 -19.79 -5.72 -11.45
C ILE A 379 -20.96 -6.51 -12.05
N ALA A 380 -21.55 -7.44 -11.29
CA ALA A 380 -22.74 -8.17 -11.71
C ALA A 380 -23.95 -7.26 -11.96
N ASP A 381 -24.26 -6.36 -11.02
CA ASP A 381 -25.37 -5.40 -11.16
C ASP A 381 -25.17 -4.42 -12.33
N LEU A 382 -23.97 -3.86 -12.49
CA LEU A 382 -23.64 -2.96 -13.61
C LEU A 382 -23.65 -3.70 -14.95
N THR A 383 -23.29 -4.99 -14.98
CA THR A 383 -23.43 -5.84 -16.17
C THR A 383 -24.89 -6.08 -16.51
N LYS A 384 -25.79 -6.25 -15.52
CA LYS A 384 -27.23 -6.30 -15.77
C LYS A 384 -27.80 -4.97 -16.25
N ALA A 385 -27.35 -3.83 -15.72
CA ALA A 385 -27.73 -2.52 -16.28
C ALA A 385 -27.37 -2.39 -17.78
N LEU A 386 -26.21 -2.92 -18.20
CA LEU A 386 -25.79 -2.95 -19.62
C LEU A 386 -26.56 -3.96 -20.49
N GLU A 387 -27.35 -4.90 -19.95
CA GLU A 387 -28.26 -5.72 -20.77
C GLU A 387 -29.43 -4.87 -21.28
N PHE A 388 -29.89 -3.91 -20.47
CA PHE A 388 -30.95 -2.96 -20.82
C PHE A 388 -30.41 -1.74 -21.58
N GLU A 389 -29.34 -1.10 -21.08
CA GLU A 389 -28.73 0.09 -21.69
C GLU A 389 -27.39 -0.23 -22.38
N ARG A 390 -27.44 -1.01 -23.46
CA ARG A 390 -26.26 -1.66 -24.10
C ARG A 390 -25.13 -0.71 -24.55
N ASN A 391 -25.39 0.58 -24.68
CA ASN A 391 -24.42 1.63 -25.05
C ASN A 391 -24.35 2.77 -24.01
N SER A 392 -24.64 2.50 -22.72
CA SER A 392 -24.60 3.53 -21.67
C SER A 392 -23.16 3.86 -21.27
N ALA A 393 -22.68 5.04 -21.70
CA ALA A 393 -21.33 5.52 -21.36
C ALA A 393 -21.13 5.68 -19.83
N ASP A 394 -22.20 6.07 -19.12
CA ASP A 394 -22.27 6.18 -17.65
C ASP A 394 -22.01 4.82 -16.97
N VAL A 395 -22.74 3.77 -17.38
CA VAL A 395 -22.56 2.42 -16.81
C VAL A 395 -21.20 1.82 -17.17
N LEU A 396 -20.70 2.05 -18.40
CA LEU A 396 -19.36 1.62 -18.81
C LEU A 396 -18.25 2.34 -18.02
N HIS A 397 -18.42 3.63 -17.75
CA HIS A 397 -17.50 4.39 -16.90
C HIS A 397 -17.43 3.82 -15.49
N GLU A 398 -18.58 3.62 -14.86
CA GLU A 398 -18.67 3.09 -13.50
C GLU A 398 -18.16 1.65 -13.41
N ARG A 399 -18.58 0.74 -14.32
CA ARG A 399 -18.08 -0.64 -14.32
C ARG A 399 -16.57 -0.69 -14.59
N GLY A 400 -16.06 0.18 -15.45
CA GLY A 400 -14.62 0.36 -15.67
C GLY A 400 -13.86 0.79 -14.40
N ILE A 401 -14.42 1.72 -13.61
CA ILE A 401 -13.85 2.12 -12.31
C ILE A 401 -13.91 0.98 -11.29
N VAL A 402 -15.00 0.22 -11.23
CA VAL A 402 -15.13 -0.92 -10.31
C VAL A 402 -14.15 -2.03 -10.69
N ASN A 403 -14.05 -2.38 -11.98
CA ASN A 403 -13.05 -3.34 -12.50
C ASN A 403 -11.62 -2.89 -12.15
N PHE A 404 -11.29 -1.60 -12.32
CA PHE A 404 -9.99 -1.05 -11.94
C PHE A 404 -9.70 -1.20 -10.44
N LYS A 405 -10.66 -0.87 -9.57
CA LYS A 405 -10.56 -1.03 -8.11
C LYS A 405 -10.46 -2.50 -7.68
N PHE A 406 -11.18 -3.38 -8.37
CA PHE A 406 -11.14 -4.84 -8.21
C PHE A 406 -9.81 -5.45 -8.71
N LYS A 407 -9.07 -4.71 -9.55
CA LYS A 407 -7.77 -5.06 -10.15
C LYS A 407 -7.87 -5.98 -11.37
N ASP A 408 -9.05 -6.07 -12.00
CA ASP A 408 -9.16 -6.51 -13.39
C ASP A 408 -8.91 -5.30 -14.32
N PHE A 409 -7.64 -5.12 -14.68
CA PHE A 409 -7.22 -4.00 -15.51
C PHE A 409 -7.58 -4.19 -16.99
N GLU A 410 -7.78 -5.41 -17.47
CA GLU A 410 -8.14 -5.68 -18.87
C GLU A 410 -9.62 -5.38 -19.10
N ALA A 411 -10.51 -5.82 -18.19
CA ALA A 411 -11.93 -5.44 -18.23
C ALA A 411 -12.10 -3.92 -18.02
N ALA A 412 -11.29 -3.30 -17.14
CA ALA A 412 -11.28 -1.85 -16.99
C ALA A 412 -10.83 -1.13 -18.27
N VAL A 413 -9.75 -1.56 -18.93
CA VAL A 413 -9.31 -1.00 -20.22
C VAL A 413 -10.39 -1.18 -21.28
N ALA A 414 -11.07 -2.32 -21.35
CA ALA A 414 -12.15 -2.58 -22.31
C ALA A 414 -13.34 -1.63 -22.11
N ASP A 415 -13.89 -1.57 -20.89
CA ASP A 415 -15.04 -0.73 -20.54
C ASP A 415 -14.73 0.76 -20.70
N LEU A 416 -13.59 1.23 -20.20
CA LEU A 416 -13.20 2.64 -20.31
C LEU A 416 -12.86 3.02 -21.76
N SER A 417 -12.28 2.10 -22.54
CA SER A 417 -12.07 2.29 -23.99
C SER A 417 -13.37 2.28 -24.80
N ALA A 418 -14.45 1.68 -24.28
CA ALA A 418 -15.78 1.77 -24.87
C ALA A 418 -16.47 3.10 -24.47
N CYS A 419 -16.39 3.47 -23.18
CA CYS A 419 -16.86 4.75 -22.67
C CYS A 419 -16.31 5.93 -23.48
N VAL A 420 -14.97 6.07 -23.62
CA VAL A 420 -14.37 7.24 -24.29
C VAL A 420 -14.59 7.29 -25.81
N LYS A 421 -15.20 6.27 -26.41
CA LYS A 421 -15.67 6.29 -27.81
C LYS A 421 -17.08 6.86 -27.95
N LEU A 422 -17.92 6.63 -26.93
CA LEU A 422 -19.31 7.09 -26.84
C LEU A 422 -19.36 8.53 -26.31
N ASP A 423 -18.67 8.78 -25.19
CA ASP A 423 -18.49 10.12 -24.59
C ASP A 423 -17.02 10.51 -24.67
N LYS A 424 -16.71 11.46 -25.56
CA LYS A 424 -15.34 11.92 -25.87
C LYS A 424 -14.86 13.05 -24.94
N ASP A 425 -15.72 13.54 -24.06
CA ASP A 425 -15.45 14.66 -23.17
C ASP A 425 -15.39 14.23 -21.69
N ASN A 426 -15.65 12.95 -21.40
CA ASN A 426 -15.46 12.35 -20.08
C ASN A 426 -13.97 12.25 -19.66
N LYS A 427 -13.46 13.36 -19.11
CA LYS A 427 -12.13 13.48 -18.50
C LYS A 427 -11.85 12.45 -17.38
N SER A 428 -12.88 11.95 -16.69
CA SER A 428 -12.72 10.93 -15.64
C SER A 428 -12.43 9.56 -16.27
N ALA A 429 -13.20 9.17 -17.28
CA ALA A 429 -12.98 7.95 -18.04
C ALA A 429 -11.58 7.92 -18.68
N TYR A 430 -11.12 9.04 -19.27
CA TYR A 430 -9.74 9.15 -19.77
C TYR A 430 -8.68 9.02 -18.67
N THR A 431 -8.94 9.54 -17.46
CA THR A 431 -8.00 9.46 -16.33
C THR A 431 -7.88 8.02 -15.83
N TYR A 432 -9.00 7.34 -15.60
CA TYR A 432 -9.00 5.93 -15.20
C TYR A 432 -8.49 5.01 -16.31
N LEU A 433 -8.75 5.33 -17.59
CA LEU A 433 -8.19 4.60 -18.73
C LEU A 433 -6.66 4.67 -18.73
N GLY A 434 -6.07 5.84 -18.45
CA GLY A 434 -4.62 5.98 -18.28
C GLY A 434 -4.06 5.10 -17.16
N LEU A 435 -4.73 5.05 -16.00
CA LEU A 435 -4.33 4.20 -14.87
C LEU A 435 -4.44 2.70 -15.20
N ALA A 436 -5.51 2.29 -15.87
CA ALA A 436 -5.72 0.90 -16.28
C ALA A 436 -4.70 0.47 -17.34
N LEU A 437 -4.46 1.30 -18.36
CA LEU A 437 -3.44 1.06 -19.39
C LEU A 437 -2.02 0.99 -18.79
N SER A 438 -1.69 1.85 -17.83
CA SER A 438 -0.41 1.78 -17.11
C SER A 438 -0.28 0.48 -16.30
N SER A 439 -1.39 -0.02 -15.75
CA SER A 439 -1.43 -1.29 -15.00
C SER A 439 -1.34 -2.53 -15.89
N VAL A 440 -1.80 -2.46 -17.15
CA VAL A 440 -1.59 -3.47 -18.20
C VAL A 440 -0.18 -3.35 -18.82
N GLY A 441 0.45 -2.18 -18.74
CA GLY A 441 1.80 -1.90 -19.24
C GLY A 441 1.84 -1.18 -20.60
N GLU A 442 0.71 -0.74 -21.14
CA GLU A 442 0.62 0.04 -22.38
C GLU A 442 0.97 1.53 -22.17
N TYR A 443 2.19 1.79 -21.70
CA TYR A 443 2.60 3.13 -21.22
C TYR A 443 2.43 4.26 -22.26
N GLN A 444 2.51 3.98 -23.56
CA GLN A 444 2.28 5.01 -24.59
C GLN A 444 0.81 5.48 -24.61
N ARG A 445 -0.14 4.54 -24.74
CA ARG A 445 -1.58 4.82 -24.68
C ARG A 445 -2.00 5.38 -23.31
N ALA A 446 -1.33 4.99 -22.23
CA ALA A 446 -1.55 5.56 -20.90
C ALA A 446 -1.16 7.06 -20.83
N GLU A 447 0.00 7.43 -21.39
CA GLU A 447 0.45 8.83 -21.48
C GLU A 447 -0.52 9.68 -22.31
N GLU A 448 -0.97 9.14 -23.45
CA GLU A 448 -1.98 9.77 -24.32
C GLU A 448 -3.33 9.97 -23.62
N ALA A 449 -3.84 8.96 -22.89
CA ALA A 449 -5.11 9.04 -22.16
C ALA A 449 -5.07 10.09 -21.03
N HIS A 450 -3.99 10.11 -20.23
CA HIS A 450 -3.81 11.13 -19.20
C HIS A 450 -3.69 12.55 -19.78
N LEU A 451 -2.94 12.72 -20.87
CA LEU A 451 -2.84 14.01 -21.56
C LEU A 451 -4.18 14.44 -22.17
N LYS A 452 -5.00 13.51 -22.66
CA LYS A 452 -6.34 13.81 -23.19
C LYS A 452 -7.31 14.26 -22.10
N ALA A 453 -7.26 13.68 -20.89
CA ALA A 453 -8.03 14.18 -19.75
C ALA A 453 -7.68 15.64 -19.41
N ILE A 454 -6.40 15.99 -19.43
CA ILE A 454 -5.88 17.35 -19.15
C ILE A 454 -6.19 18.33 -20.29
N GLN A 455 -6.29 17.87 -21.53
CA GLN A 455 -6.76 18.68 -22.67
C GLN A 455 -8.25 19.04 -22.58
N LEU A 456 -9.06 18.17 -21.96
CA LEU A 456 -10.50 18.41 -21.75
C LEU A 456 -10.75 19.35 -20.56
N ASP A 457 -9.94 19.26 -19.51
CA ASP A 457 -9.96 20.21 -18.38
C ASP A 457 -8.56 20.42 -17.81
N GLN A 458 -7.97 21.57 -18.14
CA GLN A 458 -6.64 21.93 -17.67
C GLN A 458 -6.56 22.17 -16.15
N ASN A 459 -7.70 22.43 -15.48
CA ASN A 459 -7.78 22.65 -14.04
C ASN A 459 -8.04 21.36 -13.24
N PHE A 460 -8.13 20.20 -13.90
CA PHE A 460 -8.43 18.93 -13.23
C PHE A 460 -7.22 18.39 -12.45
N LEU A 461 -7.07 18.86 -11.20
CA LEU A 461 -5.98 18.55 -10.27
C LEU A 461 -5.67 17.05 -10.13
N GLU A 462 -6.70 16.20 -10.18
CA GLU A 462 -6.57 14.75 -10.01
C GLU A 462 -5.87 14.11 -11.22
N ALA A 463 -6.23 14.49 -12.45
CA ALA A 463 -5.56 14.01 -13.67
C ALA A 463 -4.09 14.43 -13.73
N TRP A 464 -3.75 15.66 -13.32
CA TRP A 464 -2.36 16.09 -13.18
C TRP A 464 -1.61 15.32 -12.09
N GLY A 465 -2.26 14.99 -10.97
CA GLY A 465 -1.71 14.14 -9.91
C GLY A 465 -1.40 12.73 -10.40
N HIS A 466 -2.29 12.13 -11.19
CA HIS A 466 -2.07 10.82 -11.79
C HIS A 466 -0.99 10.84 -12.89
N LEU A 467 -0.95 11.85 -13.76
CA LEU A 467 0.14 12.02 -14.74
C LEU A 467 1.50 12.20 -14.05
N THR A 468 1.54 12.92 -12.93
CA THR A 468 2.74 13.07 -12.09
C THR A 468 3.22 11.71 -11.57
N GLN A 469 2.31 10.91 -11.00
CA GLN A 469 2.62 9.58 -10.46
C GLN A 469 3.11 8.64 -11.58
N PHE A 470 2.42 8.60 -12.71
CA PHE A 470 2.79 7.85 -13.90
C PHE A 470 4.20 8.23 -14.41
N HIS A 471 4.55 9.52 -14.44
CA HIS A 471 5.90 9.97 -14.78
C HIS A 471 6.95 9.65 -13.71
N HIS A 472 6.58 9.58 -12.42
CA HIS A 472 7.45 9.09 -11.35
C HIS A 472 7.75 7.58 -11.53
N GLU A 473 6.73 6.76 -11.79
CA GLU A 473 6.83 5.31 -12.01
C GLU A 473 7.66 4.95 -13.26
N LEU A 474 7.56 5.76 -14.33
CA LEU A 474 8.44 5.68 -15.51
C LEU A 474 9.87 6.17 -15.27
N ALA A 475 10.18 6.74 -14.10
CA ALA A 475 11.41 7.45 -13.76
C ALA A 475 11.75 8.62 -14.71
N ARG A 476 10.75 9.47 -15.01
CA ARG A 476 10.86 10.69 -15.81
C ARG A 476 10.75 11.95 -14.91
N PRO A 477 11.79 12.26 -14.10
CA PRO A 477 11.67 13.26 -13.02
C PRO A 477 11.42 14.69 -13.53
N THR A 478 11.87 15.07 -14.73
CA THR A 478 11.62 16.40 -15.30
C THR A 478 10.13 16.61 -15.58
N LYS A 479 9.51 15.73 -16.38
CA LYS A 479 8.07 15.78 -16.66
C LYS A 479 7.22 15.71 -15.39
N ALA A 480 7.62 14.92 -14.40
CA ALA A 480 6.92 14.84 -13.11
C ALA A 480 6.99 16.18 -12.33
N MET A 481 8.14 16.86 -12.32
CA MET A 481 8.28 18.20 -11.73
C MET A 481 7.47 19.25 -12.50
N GLU A 482 7.47 19.20 -13.84
CA GLU A 482 6.67 20.08 -14.70
C GLU A 482 5.15 19.95 -14.41
N CYS A 483 4.66 18.71 -14.22
CA CYS A 483 3.28 18.44 -13.83
C CYS A 483 2.99 18.99 -12.42
N LEU A 484 3.88 18.78 -11.45
CA LEU A 484 3.73 19.30 -10.08
C LEU A 484 3.68 20.83 -10.05
N GLU A 485 4.49 21.50 -10.87
CA GLU A 485 4.47 22.96 -11.00
C GLU A 485 3.17 23.46 -11.64
N LYS A 486 2.51 22.67 -12.50
CA LYS A 486 1.16 22.96 -12.99
C LYS A 486 0.11 22.78 -11.91
N VAL A 487 0.16 21.71 -11.11
CA VAL A 487 -0.74 21.52 -9.96
C VAL A 487 -0.64 22.71 -9.00
N MET A 488 0.58 23.12 -8.63
CA MET A 488 0.84 24.25 -7.72
C MET A 488 0.52 25.64 -8.33
N GLN A 489 0.30 25.73 -9.65
CA GLN A 489 -0.23 26.94 -10.31
C GLN A 489 -1.76 27.00 -10.24
N ILE A 490 -2.45 25.85 -10.25
CA ILE A 490 -3.91 25.73 -10.16
C ILE A 490 -4.36 25.85 -8.69
N ASP A 491 -3.79 25.05 -7.79
CA ASP A 491 -4.07 25.12 -6.36
C ASP A 491 -2.80 24.90 -5.51
N LYS A 492 -2.59 25.79 -4.54
CA LYS A 492 -1.48 25.78 -3.58
C LYS A 492 -1.84 25.07 -2.27
N MET A 493 -3.10 24.73 -2.06
CA MET A 493 -3.60 23.99 -0.89
C MET A 493 -3.82 22.49 -1.18
N TYR A 494 -3.50 22.03 -2.40
CA TYR A 494 -3.60 20.62 -2.76
C TYR A 494 -2.45 19.80 -2.14
N ALA A 495 -2.63 19.35 -0.89
CA ALA A 495 -1.62 18.64 -0.08
C ALA A 495 -0.93 17.47 -0.81
N LYS A 496 -1.67 16.73 -1.65
CA LYS A 496 -1.17 15.60 -2.45
C LYS A 496 -0.05 15.99 -3.44
N ALA A 497 0.02 17.24 -3.91
CA ALA A 497 1.17 17.71 -4.70
C ALA A 497 2.46 17.76 -3.87
N TYR A 498 2.39 18.26 -2.63
CA TYR A 498 3.55 18.31 -1.73
C TYR A 498 4.01 16.91 -1.34
N HIS A 499 3.08 15.96 -1.16
CA HIS A 499 3.41 14.55 -1.00
C HIS A 499 4.18 14.00 -2.22
N LEU A 500 3.59 14.07 -3.42
CA LEU A 500 4.18 13.54 -4.66
C LEU A 500 5.53 14.19 -4.99
N ARG A 501 5.67 15.50 -4.76
CA ARG A 501 6.92 16.26 -4.91
C ARG A 501 7.98 15.81 -3.89
N GLY A 502 7.58 15.60 -2.64
CA GLY A 502 8.42 15.02 -1.61
C GLY A 502 8.90 13.60 -1.93
N LEU A 503 8.01 12.75 -2.46
CA LEU A 503 8.30 11.38 -2.89
C LEU A 503 9.29 11.33 -4.05
N LEU A 504 9.11 12.19 -5.06
CA LEU A 504 10.04 12.33 -6.17
C LEU A 504 11.42 12.82 -5.71
N LEU A 505 11.47 13.82 -4.82
CA LEU A 505 12.72 14.35 -4.27
C LEU A 505 13.42 13.34 -3.33
N HIS A 506 12.67 12.53 -2.59
CA HIS A 506 13.20 11.40 -1.82
C HIS A 506 13.85 10.37 -2.75
N GLY A 507 13.15 9.94 -3.80
CA GLY A 507 13.67 8.98 -4.79
C GLY A 507 14.92 9.45 -5.53
N LEU A 508 15.11 10.76 -5.71
CA LEU A 508 16.34 11.37 -6.26
C LEU A 508 17.49 11.48 -5.22
N GLY A 509 17.24 11.18 -3.95
CA GLY A 509 18.18 11.34 -2.84
C GLY A 509 18.31 12.79 -2.34
N GLU A 510 17.41 13.69 -2.73
CA GLU A 510 17.40 15.11 -2.35
C GLU A 510 16.59 15.36 -1.06
N HIS A 511 16.79 14.50 -0.04
CA HIS A 511 16.02 14.49 1.22
C HIS A 511 15.88 15.88 1.89
N ARG A 512 16.91 16.76 1.82
CA ARG A 512 16.84 18.14 2.38
C ARG A 512 15.89 19.08 1.62
N LYS A 513 15.53 18.79 0.37
CA LYS A 513 14.43 19.47 -0.34
C LYS A 513 13.10 18.80 0.00
N ALA A 514 13.05 17.47 -0.02
CA ALA A 514 11.84 16.70 0.33
C ALA A 514 11.28 17.09 1.71
N ILE A 515 12.13 17.25 2.74
CA ILE A 515 11.71 17.72 4.08
C ILE A 515 10.97 19.06 4.03
N LYS A 516 11.38 20.00 3.15
CA LYS A 516 10.73 21.30 3.02
C LYS A 516 9.34 21.15 2.41
N GLU A 517 9.24 20.47 1.28
CA GLU A 517 7.97 20.27 0.57
C GLU A 517 6.97 19.51 1.46
N LEU A 518 7.40 18.41 2.08
CA LEU A 518 6.58 17.61 2.99
C LEU A 518 6.16 18.38 4.25
N SER A 519 6.98 19.32 4.73
CA SER A 519 6.57 20.20 5.83
C SER A 519 5.54 21.25 5.42
N VAL A 520 5.51 21.69 4.15
CA VAL A 520 4.41 22.51 3.64
C VAL A 520 3.14 21.66 3.50
N GLY A 521 3.25 20.43 3.00
CA GLY A 521 2.13 19.48 2.97
C GLY A 521 1.51 19.23 4.35
N LEU A 522 2.34 18.99 5.37
CA LEU A 522 1.88 18.76 6.75
C LEU A 522 1.38 20.02 7.48
N ASN A 523 1.68 21.22 6.96
CA ASN A 523 1.03 22.46 7.42
C ASN A 523 -0.38 22.64 6.82
N ILE A 524 -0.72 21.91 5.76
CA ILE A 524 -2.06 21.88 5.15
C ILE A 524 -2.88 20.71 5.73
N GLU A 525 -2.30 19.50 5.73
CA GLU A 525 -2.92 18.27 6.21
C GLU A 525 -2.03 17.59 7.27
N PHE A 526 -2.20 17.99 8.53
CA PHE A 526 -1.35 17.54 9.64
C PHE A 526 -1.39 16.01 9.88
N SER A 527 -2.54 15.37 9.64
CA SER A 527 -2.77 13.93 9.81
C SER A 527 -2.32 13.08 8.61
N ASN A 528 -1.62 13.65 7.62
CA ASN A 528 -1.15 12.89 6.46
C ASN A 528 0.02 11.95 6.83
N ILE A 529 -0.31 10.69 7.14
CA ILE A 529 0.66 9.65 7.49
C ILE A 529 1.73 9.42 6.41
N GLU A 530 1.38 9.55 5.13
CA GLU A 530 2.32 9.33 4.02
C GLU A 530 3.43 10.40 4.05
N CYS A 531 3.06 11.65 4.31
CA CYS A 531 3.99 12.75 4.53
C CYS A 531 4.78 12.61 5.84
N LEU A 532 4.17 12.19 6.95
CA LEU A 532 4.88 11.95 8.21
C LEU A 532 5.95 10.85 8.05
N TYR A 533 5.56 9.67 7.56
CA TYR A 533 6.48 8.55 7.34
C TYR A 533 7.62 8.92 6.39
N LEU A 534 7.32 9.62 5.29
CA LEU A 534 8.30 10.01 4.29
C LEU A 534 9.22 11.15 4.77
N ARG A 535 8.72 12.08 5.60
CA ARG A 535 9.54 13.13 6.19
C ARG A 535 10.43 12.57 7.31
N GLY A 536 9.92 11.65 8.13
CA GLY A 536 10.70 10.87 9.09
C GLY A 536 11.81 10.07 8.40
N SER A 537 11.49 9.41 7.27
CA SER A 537 12.47 8.76 6.38
C SER A 537 13.53 9.73 5.88
N CYS A 538 13.15 10.94 5.46
CA CYS A 538 14.11 11.96 5.04
C CYS A 538 14.99 12.46 6.20
N TYR A 539 14.46 12.65 7.40
CA TYR A 539 15.24 13.06 8.58
C TYR A 539 16.23 11.96 9.01
N HIS A 540 15.79 10.70 9.04
CA HIS A 540 16.63 9.52 9.28
C HIS A 540 17.76 9.46 8.25
N ALA A 541 17.45 9.65 6.97
CA ALA A 541 18.39 9.67 5.85
C ALA A 541 19.49 10.74 5.94
N ILE A 542 19.23 11.89 6.60
CA ILE A 542 20.21 12.96 6.80
C ILE A 542 20.90 12.95 8.17
N GLY A 543 20.54 12.00 9.05
CA GLY A 543 21.11 11.85 10.40
C GLY A 543 20.47 12.72 11.49
N GLU A 544 19.35 13.39 11.21
CA GLU A 544 18.62 14.21 12.18
C GLU A 544 17.62 13.34 12.98
N TYR A 545 18.13 12.29 13.64
CA TYR A 545 17.33 11.23 14.28
C TYR A 545 16.29 11.74 15.29
N GLY A 546 16.51 12.93 15.86
CA GLY A 546 15.57 13.56 16.80
C GLY A 546 14.26 13.99 16.17
N ASP A 547 14.26 14.41 14.91
CA ASP A 547 13.04 14.76 14.18
C ASP A 547 12.46 13.55 13.44
N ALA A 548 13.31 12.61 13.02
CA ALA A 548 12.87 11.32 12.48
C ALA A 548 11.98 10.54 13.47
N VAL A 549 12.41 10.42 14.73
CA VAL A 549 11.65 9.71 15.77
C VAL A 549 10.32 10.41 16.08
N LYS A 550 10.27 11.76 16.05
CA LYS A 550 9.00 12.51 16.23
C LYS A 550 8.01 12.21 15.11
N ASP A 551 8.46 12.26 13.85
CA ASP A 551 7.60 12.01 12.70
C ASP A 551 7.09 10.56 12.67
N TYR A 552 7.92 9.59 13.07
CA TYR A 552 7.47 8.20 13.21
C TYR A 552 6.51 8.00 14.39
N ASP A 553 6.72 8.64 15.54
CA ASP A 553 5.78 8.58 16.66
C ASP A 553 4.44 9.25 16.29
N ALA A 554 4.47 10.41 15.63
CA ALA A 554 3.26 11.05 15.12
C ALA A 554 2.51 10.18 14.09
N ALA A 555 3.21 9.37 13.29
CA ALA A 555 2.58 8.40 12.40
C ALA A 555 1.96 7.19 13.14
N LEU A 556 2.54 6.78 14.28
CA LEU A 556 2.03 5.70 15.13
C LEU A 556 0.82 6.14 15.98
N ASP A 557 0.76 7.42 16.38
CA ASP A 557 -0.34 7.99 17.17
C ASP A 557 -1.63 8.30 16.35
N LEU A 558 -1.66 8.00 15.04
CA LEU A 558 -2.84 8.21 14.18
C LEU A 558 -3.84 7.05 14.23
N GLU A 559 -5.13 7.38 14.29
CA GLU A 559 -6.24 6.45 14.00
C GLU A 559 -6.47 6.41 12.47
N LEU A 560 -6.70 5.22 11.89
CA LEU A 560 -6.67 5.02 10.43
C LEU A 560 -7.68 3.96 9.95
N ASP A 561 -8.58 4.38 9.06
CA ASP A 561 -9.64 3.52 8.49
C ASP A 561 -9.15 2.59 7.35
N SER A 562 -7.85 2.57 7.05
CA SER A 562 -7.30 1.93 5.85
C SER A 562 -6.13 0.99 6.18
N MET A 563 -6.25 -0.25 5.72
CA MET A 563 -5.19 -1.26 5.85
C MET A 563 -3.88 -0.85 5.17
N GLU A 564 -3.94 -0.12 4.05
CA GLU A 564 -2.73 0.39 3.36
C GLU A 564 -2.02 1.45 4.21
N LYS A 565 -2.78 2.32 4.89
CA LYS A 565 -2.23 3.29 5.84
C LYS A 565 -1.72 2.62 7.13
N PHE A 566 -2.38 1.57 7.62
CA PHE A 566 -1.93 0.77 8.76
C PHE A 566 -0.57 0.06 8.51
N VAL A 567 -0.29 -0.36 7.27
CA VAL A 567 1.03 -0.87 6.89
C VAL A 567 2.12 0.22 7.01
N LEU A 568 1.80 1.50 6.78
CA LEU A 568 2.74 2.61 7.02
C LEU A 568 3.03 2.80 8.52
N GLN A 569 2.08 2.54 9.41
CA GLN A 569 2.34 2.54 10.86
C GLN A 569 3.28 1.40 11.27
N CYS A 570 3.01 0.18 10.77
CA CYS A 570 3.88 -0.96 10.98
C CYS A 570 5.31 -0.65 10.48
N LEU A 571 5.46 -0.01 9.32
CA LEU A 571 6.76 0.46 8.83
C LEU A 571 7.37 1.57 9.70
N ALA A 572 6.59 2.57 10.14
CA ALA A 572 7.06 3.66 11.01
C ALA A 572 7.66 3.12 12.33
N PHE A 573 7.06 2.07 12.91
CA PHE A 573 7.62 1.37 14.06
C PHE A 573 9.04 0.86 13.80
N TYR A 574 9.24 0.02 12.76
CA TYR A 574 10.55 -0.55 12.50
C TYR A 574 11.56 0.53 12.12
N GLN A 575 11.14 1.54 11.35
CA GLN A 575 12.00 2.66 10.96
C GLN A 575 12.43 3.53 12.14
N LYS A 576 11.58 3.73 13.15
CA LYS A 576 11.95 4.34 14.42
C LYS A 576 13.03 3.54 15.15
N GLU A 577 12.88 2.22 15.25
CA GLU A 577 13.88 1.37 15.92
C GLU A 577 15.21 1.37 15.15
N ILE A 578 15.21 1.27 13.81
CA ILE A 578 16.43 1.39 12.99
C ILE A 578 17.06 2.79 13.14
N ALA A 579 16.28 3.86 13.27
CA ALA A 579 16.81 5.20 13.53
C ALA A 579 17.48 5.30 14.91
N LEU A 580 16.89 4.69 15.95
CA LEU A 580 17.48 4.63 17.29
C LEU A 580 18.76 3.76 17.35
N TYR A 581 18.77 2.63 16.66
CA TYR A 581 19.94 1.78 16.46
C TYR A 581 21.07 2.56 15.77
N THR A 582 20.78 3.17 14.62
CA THR A 582 21.75 3.93 13.81
C THR A 582 22.31 5.12 14.59
N ALA A 583 21.47 5.83 15.35
CA ALA A 583 21.90 6.87 16.27
C ALA A 583 22.85 6.36 17.37
N SER A 584 22.69 5.12 17.85
CA SER A 584 23.57 4.51 18.87
C SER A 584 24.95 4.14 18.31
N LYS A 585 25.02 3.82 17.02
CA LYS A 585 26.26 3.49 16.28
C LYS A 585 26.93 4.72 15.65
N ALA A 586 26.30 5.89 15.65
CA ALA A 586 26.74 7.09 14.91
C ALA A 586 28.13 7.65 15.30
N ASN A 587 28.69 7.25 16.44
CA ASN A 587 30.04 7.62 16.89
C ASN A 587 31.04 6.44 16.88
N SER A 588 30.60 5.25 16.44
CA SER A 588 31.46 4.06 16.30
C SER A 588 32.19 4.10 14.95
N GLU A 589 33.33 3.40 14.86
CA GLU A 589 33.93 3.16 13.53
C GLU A 589 32.98 2.31 12.68
N PHE A 590 32.94 2.57 11.37
CA PHE A 590 31.95 1.99 10.46
C PHE A 590 31.94 0.44 10.42
N CYS A 591 33.06 -0.22 10.74
CA CYS A 591 33.13 -1.68 10.86
C CYS A 591 32.20 -2.25 11.96
N TRP A 592 31.92 -1.49 13.03
CA TRP A 592 31.05 -1.87 14.15
C TRP A 592 29.56 -1.60 13.91
N PHE A 593 29.19 -1.04 12.75
CA PHE A 593 27.80 -1.02 12.29
C PHE A 593 27.46 -2.38 11.69
N ASP A 594 26.48 -3.09 12.25
CA ASP A 594 26.14 -4.46 11.86
C ASP A 594 24.67 -4.79 12.18
N ILE A 595 23.75 -4.38 11.30
CA ILE A 595 22.31 -4.70 11.47
C ILE A 595 22.08 -6.22 11.53
N ASP A 596 22.86 -7.01 10.79
CA ASP A 596 22.70 -8.45 10.69
C ASP A 596 23.17 -9.20 11.95
N GLY A 597 24.21 -8.71 12.61
CA GLY A 597 24.74 -9.26 13.87
C GLY A 597 24.13 -8.66 15.14
N ASP A 598 23.82 -7.36 15.17
CA ASP A 598 23.33 -6.68 16.38
C ASP A 598 21.80 -6.79 16.58
N LEU A 599 21.01 -6.94 15.51
CA LEU A 599 19.54 -6.98 15.60
C LEU A 599 19.00 -8.42 15.56
N ASP A 600 17.97 -8.63 16.38
CA ASP A 600 17.31 -9.92 16.56
C ASP A 600 16.75 -10.48 15.23
N PRO A 601 16.94 -11.78 14.95
CA PRO A 601 16.40 -12.44 13.74
C PRO A 601 14.90 -12.26 13.53
N LEU A 602 14.10 -12.31 14.60
CA LEU A 602 12.64 -12.16 14.56
C LEU A 602 12.23 -10.72 14.22
N PHE A 603 12.93 -9.72 14.78
CA PHE A 603 12.70 -8.31 14.42
C PHE A 603 12.99 -8.06 12.94
N LYS A 604 14.14 -8.54 12.44
CA LYS A 604 14.51 -8.40 11.03
C LYS A 604 13.47 -9.07 10.12
N GLU A 605 13.03 -10.26 10.48
CA GLU A 605 12.00 -10.99 9.73
C GLU A 605 10.66 -10.23 9.68
N TYR A 606 10.14 -9.78 10.83
CA TYR A 606 8.88 -9.03 10.91
C TYR A 606 8.96 -7.68 10.18
N TRP A 607 10.11 -7.00 10.25
CA TRP A 607 10.39 -5.78 9.48
C TRP A 607 10.34 -6.04 7.97
N CYS A 608 11.07 -7.05 7.48
CA CYS A 608 11.09 -7.42 6.07
C CYS A 608 9.72 -7.92 5.56
N LYS A 609 8.95 -8.64 6.39
CA LYS A 609 7.57 -9.07 6.10
C LYS A 609 6.51 -7.95 6.28
N ARG A 610 6.88 -6.79 6.82
CA ARG A 610 5.98 -5.66 7.17
C ARG A 610 4.84 -6.03 8.14
N LEU A 611 5.08 -6.98 9.05
CA LEU A 611 4.08 -7.47 9.99
C LEU A 611 3.79 -6.49 11.13
N HIS A 612 2.64 -6.66 11.80
CA HIS A 612 2.30 -5.85 12.97
C HIS A 612 3.27 -6.09 14.15
N PRO A 613 3.82 -5.04 14.79
CA PRO A 613 4.95 -5.17 15.70
C PRO A 613 4.63 -5.75 17.10
N LYS A 614 3.35 -6.01 17.45
CA LYS A 614 2.98 -6.51 18.79
C LYS A 614 3.79 -7.74 19.24
N ASN A 615 3.87 -8.77 18.39
CA ASN A 615 4.61 -10.00 18.66
C ASN A 615 6.13 -9.78 18.83
N VAL A 616 6.67 -8.67 18.29
CA VAL A 616 8.08 -8.29 18.38
C VAL A 616 8.34 -7.46 19.63
N CYS A 617 7.42 -6.56 20.00
CA CYS A 617 7.52 -5.70 21.18
C CYS A 617 7.67 -6.48 22.49
N GLU A 618 7.04 -7.66 22.58
CA GLU A 618 7.08 -8.54 23.75
C GLU A 618 8.32 -9.45 23.79
N LYS A 619 8.90 -9.76 22.61
CA LYS A 619 9.96 -10.77 22.46
C LYS A 619 11.37 -10.19 22.26
N VAL A 620 11.49 -9.00 21.66
CA VAL A 620 12.78 -8.44 21.22
C VAL A 620 13.16 -7.19 22.02
N TYR A 621 14.46 -7.10 22.34
CA TYR A 621 15.03 -5.92 23.00
C TYR A 621 14.86 -4.64 22.15
N ARG A 622 14.10 -3.68 22.70
CA ARG A 622 13.82 -2.38 22.08
C ARG A 622 15.06 -1.48 22.07
N GLN A 623 15.23 -0.73 21.00
CA GLN A 623 16.43 0.08 20.81
C GLN A 623 16.51 1.24 21.82
N PRO A 624 17.71 1.61 22.30
CA PRO A 624 17.86 2.61 23.35
C PRO A 624 17.25 3.96 22.93
N ARG A 625 16.65 4.67 23.89
CA ARG A 625 16.09 6.01 23.65
C ARG A 625 17.21 6.95 23.18
N LEU A 626 16.88 7.87 22.27
CA LEU A 626 17.88 8.70 21.56
C LEU A 626 18.88 9.43 22.47
N ARG A 627 18.44 9.91 23.65
CA ARG A 627 19.32 10.55 24.64
C ARG A 627 20.40 9.59 25.16
N ASP A 628 20.10 8.30 25.28
CA ASP A 628 21.01 7.26 25.73
C ASP A 628 21.90 6.76 24.59
N SER A 629 21.33 6.58 23.38
CA SER A 629 22.07 6.29 22.14
C SER A 629 23.22 7.28 21.90
N LEU A 630 22.96 8.57 22.10
CA LEU A 630 23.94 9.64 21.88
C LEU A 630 24.87 9.91 23.08
N LYS A 631 24.77 9.19 24.21
CA LYS A 631 25.69 9.38 25.35
C LYS A 631 27.14 9.01 25.02
N LYS A 632 27.36 8.06 24.12
CA LYS A 632 28.71 7.58 23.74
C LYS A 632 29.50 8.55 22.86
N GLY A 633 28.89 9.64 22.39
CA GLY A 633 29.60 10.71 21.70
C GLY A 633 28.67 11.83 21.23
N LYS A 634 29.05 13.08 21.50
CA LYS A 634 28.42 14.25 20.89
C LYS A 634 29.11 14.53 19.55
N LEU A 635 28.43 14.20 18.45
CA LEU A 635 28.79 14.64 17.10
C LEU A 635 29.07 16.14 17.10
N ARG A 636 30.29 16.57 16.78
CA ARG A 636 30.68 17.98 16.79
C ARG A 636 30.36 18.58 15.43
N ARG A 637 29.89 19.83 15.40
CA ARG A 637 29.71 20.58 14.13
C ARG A 637 30.99 20.63 13.27
N GLN A 638 32.15 20.49 13.89
CA GLN A 638 33.47 20.41 13.24
C GLN A 638 33.67 19.13 12.42
N ASP A 639 33.07 17.99 12.81
CA ASP A 639 33.31 16.69 12.19
C ASP A 639 32.72 16.62 10.76
N PHE A 640 31.64 17.37 10.55
CA PHE A 640 30.96 17.58 9.26
C PHE A 640 31.73 18.47 8.28
N THR A 641 32.87 19.06 8.68
CA THR A 641 33.69 19.84 7.75
C THR A 641 34.30 18.94 6.67
N VAL A 642 34.06 19.30 5.40
CA VAL A 642 34.51 18.51 4.25
C VAL A 642 35.87 19.01 3.78
N THR A 643 36.94 18.38 4.28
CA THR A 643 38.32 18.71 3.89
C THR A 643 38.57 18.46 2.39
N LYS A 644 39.66 19.02 1.84
CA LYS A 644 40.05 18.78 0.44
C LYS A 644 40.20 17.28 0.13
N GLN A 645 40.72 16.50 1.07
CA GLN A 645 40.84 15.04 0.97
C GLN A 645 39.47 14.34 0.97
N LYS A 646 38.56 14.70 1.89
CA LYS A 646 37.17 14.19 1.89
C LYS A 646 36.48 14.51 0.56
N ASN A 647 36.64 15.72 0.02
CA ASN A 647 36.06 16.11 -1.28
C ASN A 647 36.56 15.26 -2.46
N VAL A 648 37.87 15.00 -2.55
CA VAL A 648 38.43 14.14 -3.62
C VAL A 648 37.89 12.71 -3.52
N LEU A 649 37.78 12.15 -2.31
CA LEU A 649 37.18 10.83 -2.10
C LEU A 649 35.70 10.80 -2.52
N LEU A 650 34.92 11.83 -2.16
CA LEU A 650 33.51 11.95 -2.54
C LEU A 650 33.32 12.15 -4.05
N GLN A 651 34.23 12.86 -4.74
CA GLN A 651 34.22 12.99 -6.20
C GLN A 651 34.53 11.66 -6.90
N ALA A 652 35.49 10.90 -6.38
CA ALA A 652 35.77 9.55 -6.88
C ALA A 652 34.57 8.61 -6.68
N ALA A 653 33.92 8.65 -5.51
CA ALA A 653 32.72 7.88 -5.23
C ALA A 653 31.52 8.29 -6.10
N ASP A 654 31.23 9.59 -6.24
CA ASP A 654 30.17 10.10 -7.15
C ASP A 654 30.42 9.69 -8.62
N SER A 655 31.69 9.50 -9.03
CA SER A 655 32.08 9.05 -10.37
C SER A 655 31.95 7.55 -10.58
N ILE A 656 32.44 6.73 -9.64
CA ILE A 656 32.33 5.26 -9.68
C ILE A 656 30.87 4.83 -9.56
N GLY A 657 30.12 5.41 -8.61
CA GLY A 657 28.72 5.09 -8.35
C GLY A 657 27.80 5.23 -9.56
N LYS A 658 28.00 6.27 -10.37
CA LYS A 658 27.25 6.50 -11.61
C LYS A 658 27.46 5.39 -12.66
N ARG A 659 28.56 4.63 -12.59
CA ARG A 659 28.83 3.49 -13.49
C ARG A 659 28.17 2.18 -13.03
N ILE A 660 27.62 2.15 -11.80
CA ILE A 660 26.96 1.00 -11.20
C ILE A 660 25.43 1.05 -11.46
N GLN A 661 24.88 2.22 -11.83
CA GLN A 661 23.47 2.36 -12.19
C GLN A 661 23.21 1.92 -13.65
N TYR A 662 22.15 1.13 -13.87
CA TYR A 662 21.61 0.90 -15.21
C TYR A 662 20.84 2.13 -15.71
N HIS A 663 21.14 2.60 -16.92
CA HIS A 663 20.42 3.69 -17.56
C HIS A 663 19.23 3.15 -18.37
N CYS A 664 18.09 2.93 -17.71
CA CYS A 664 16.87 2.43 -18.33
C CYS A 664 15.60 2.91 -17.57
N PRO A 665 14.40 2.87 -18.20
CA PRO A 665 13.16 3.34 -17.58
C PRO A 665 12.82 2.65 -16.25
N GLY A 666 12.16 3.38 -15.35
CA GLY A 666 11.86 2.90 -13.99
C GLY A 666 13.02 2.93 -13.00
N PHE A 667 14.19 3.47 -13.36
CA PHE A 667 15.30 3.73 -12.43
C PHE A 667 15.54 5.24 -12.23
N LEU A 668 15.03 5.80 -11.12
CA LEU A 668 15.32 7.19 -10.74
C LEU A 668 16.82 7.33 -10.35
N PRO A 669 17.51 8.41 -10.79
CA PRO A 669 18.93 8.62 -10.48
C PRO A 669 19.12 9.15 -9.05
N ASN A 670 19.27 8.26 -8.08
CA ASN A 670 19.49 8.62 -6.68
C ASN A 670 20.97 8.96 -6.39
N ARG A 671 21.26 10.23 -6.08
CA ARG A 671 22.64 10.68 -5.83
C ARG A 671 23.28 10.04 -4.58
N ARG A 672 22.49 9.77 -3.54
CA ARG A 672 22.94 9.17 -2.27
C ARG A 672 23.33 7.71 -2.46
N GLN A 673 22.54 6.94 -3.20
CA GLN A 673 22.83 5.55 -3.57
C GLN A 673 24.09 5.45 -4.45
N HIS A 674 24.26 6.33 -5.45
CA HIS A 674 25.47 6.34 -6.27
C HIS A 674 26.72 6.61 -5.41
N ARG A 675 26.68 7.63 -4.56
CA ARG A 675 27.78 7.93 -3.62
C ARG A 675 28.10 6.75 -2.71
N MET A 676 27.08 6.08 -2.17
CA MET A 676 27.24 4.86 -1.38
C MET A 676 27.94 3.76 -2.17
N ALA A 677 27.45 3.44 -3.37
CA ALA A 677 27.99 2.35 -4.18
C ALA A 677 29.45 2.61 -4.58
N GLY A 678 29.80 3.87 -4.84
CA GLY A 678 31.18 4.31 -5.05
C GLY A 678 32.06 4.18 -3.80
N LEU A 679 31.57 4.53 -2.61
CA LEU A 679 32.31 4.37 -1.35
C LEU A 679 32.52 2.88 -1.01
N ALA A 680 31.48 2.05 -1.17
CA ALA A 680 31.56 0.60 -0.99
C ALA A 680 32.58 -0.03 -1.93
N ALA A 681 32.54 0.31 -3.23
CA ALA A 681 33.51 -0.17 -4.21
C ALA A 681 34.95 0.24 -3.88
N ILE A 682 35.17 1.47 -3.38
CA ILE A 682 36.48 1.93 -2.93
C ILE A 682 36.97 1.16 -1.69
N GLU A 683 36.11 0.92 -0.68
CA GLU A 683 36.51 0.14 0.50
C GLU A 683 36.80 -1.32 0.15
N ILE A 684 35.95 -1.96 -0.66
CA ILE A 684 36.16 -3.32 -1.15
C ILE A 684 37.50 -3.43 -1.89
N ALA A 685 37.78 -2.53 -2.85
CA ALA A 685 39.08 -2.49 -3.53
C ALA A 685 40.25 -2.31 -2.56
N GLN A 686 40.12 -1.50 -1.50
CA GLN A 686 41.15 -1.36 -0.48
C GLN A 686 41.35 -2.63 0.36
N LYS A 687 40.29 -3.37 0.73
CA LYS A 687 40.43 -4.62 1.48
C LYS A 687 40.98 -5.76 0.62
N VAL A 688 40.46 -5.92 -0.61
CA VAL A 688 40.97 -6.90 -1.59
C VAL A 688 42.45 -6.63 -1.88
N LEU A 689 42.86 -5.37 -2.09
CA LEU A 689 44.27 -5.02 -2.31
C LEU A 689 45.17 -5.30 -1.09
N LYS A 690 44.65 -5.16 0.14
CA LYS A 690 45.38 -5.55 1.38
C LYS A 690 45.54 -7.07 1.45
N ALA A 691 44.47 -7.84 1.22
CA ALA A 691 44.49 -9.31 1.22
C ALA A 691 45.43 -9.87 0.14
N TRP A 692 45.33 -9.36 -1.10
CA TRP A 692 46.20 -9.74 -2.22
C TRP A 692 47.68 -9.46 -1.95
N ARG A 693 48.00 -8.33 -1.29
CA ARG A 693 49.38 -8.03 -0.86
C ARG A 693 49.87 -9.00 0.20
N ALA A 694 49.05 -9.38 1.18
CA ALA A 694 49.40 -10.38 2.19
C ALA A 694 49.69 -11.75 1.54
N LEU A 695 48.77 -12.24 0.69
CA LEU A 695 48.93 -13.49 -0.08
C LEU A 695 50.24 -13.48 -0.90
N ARG A 696 50.54 -12.37 -1.58
CA ARG A 696 51.77 -12.23 -2.37
C ARG A 696 53.04 -12.17 -1.51
N THR A 697 52.97 -11.69 -0.26
CA THR A 697 54.09 -11.80 0.69
C THR A 697 54.28 -13.22 1.21
N GLU A 698 53.19 -13.98 1.39
CA GLU A 698 53.24 -15.38 1.84
C GLU A 698 53.79 -16.30 0.74
N LEU A 699 53.37 -16.14 -0.52
CA LEU A 699 53.90 -16.88 -1.67
C LEU A 699 55.42 -16.63 -1.87
N LYS A 700 55.87 -15.39 -1.65
CA LYS A 700 57.30 -15.03 -1.64
C LYS A 700 58.04 -15.59 -0.41
N GLY A 701 57.39 -15.59 0.75
CA GLY A 701 57.95 -16.19 1.97
C GLY A 701 58.13 -17.71 1.87
N ALA A 702 57.24 -18.40 1.17
CA ALA A 702 57.32 -19.84 0.90
C ALA A 702 58.50 -20.18 -0.03
N THR A 703 58.65 -19.44 -1.14
CA THR A 703 59.78 -19.64 -2.09
C THR A 703 61.14 -19.27 -1.49
N ILE A 704 61.20 -18.30 -0.58
CA ILE A 704 62.44 -18.01 0.18
C ILE A 704 62.70 -19.13 1.22
N LYS A 705 61.68 -19.71 1.86
CA LYS A 705 61.86 -20.82 2.80
C LYS A 705 62.35 -22.12 2.14
N SER A 706 62.16 -22.32 0.83
CA SER A 706 62.78 -23.44 0.10
C SER A 706 64.24 -23.19 -0.33
N THR A 707 64.82 -22.01 -0.08
CA THR A 707 66.22 -21.72 -0.40
C THR A 707 67.02 -21.06 0.74
N LYS A 708 67.99 -21.82 1.27
CA LYS A 708 69.03 -21.46 2.24
C LYS A 708 68.61 -21.25 3.71
N ARG A 709 68.87 -22.28 4.53
CA ARG A 709 69.54 -22.06 5.83
C ARG A 709 70.96 -21.56 5.58
N ALA A 710 71.22 -20.27 5.77
CA ALA A 710 72.53 -19.68 6.06
C ALA A 710 72.32 -18.26 6.59
N GLY A 711 73.06 -17.85 7.62
CA GLY A 711 72.79 -16.58 8.30
C GLY A 711 73.83 -15.50 8.02
N ARG A 712 73.42 -14.23 8.19
CA ARG A 712 74.23 -13.23 8.91
C ARG A 712 73.33 -12.15 9.51
N ARG A 713 73.80 -11.52 10.59
CA ARG A 713 73.22 -10.27 11.11
C ARG A 713 73.70 -9.10 10.24
N GLU A 714 72.86 -8.08 10.09
CA GLU A 714 73.33 -6.70 10.02
C GLU A 714 72.29 -5.74 10.63
N ARG A 715 72.71 -4.51 10.96
CA ARG A 715 71.92 -3.46 11.63
C ARG A 715 71.54 -2.35 10.61
N ILE A 716 71.07 -1.19 11.12
CA ILE A 716 70.87 0.10 10.43
C ILE A 716 69.47 0.24 9.79
N ASN A 717 68.69 1.31 10.02
CA ASN A 717 68.72 2.34 11.09
C ASN A 717 67.31 2.92 11.32
N LEU A 718 67.12 3.64 12.43
CA LEU A 718 65.92 4.44 12.74
C LEU A 718 66.19 5.93 12.49
N PRO A 719 65.24 6.71 11.94
CA PRO A 719 65.20 8.16 12.10
C PRO A 719 64.40 8.57 13.35
N SER A 720 65.00 9.38 14.23
CA SER A 720 64.30 10.19 15.25
C SER A 720 63.97 11.58 14.64
N GLN A 721 63.19 12.49 15.23
CA GLN A 721 62.71 12.76 16.61
C GLN A 721 61.22 13.22 16.53
N ASN A 722 60.49 13.89 17.46
CA ASN A 722 60.58 14.39 18.85
C ASN A 722 59.10 14.74 19.30
N ARG A 723 58.68 15.20 20.49
CA ARG A 723 59.26 15.54 21.82
C ARG A 723 58.15 15.52 22.89
N GLY A 724 58.43 15.02 24.10
CA GLY A 724 57.52 15.06 25.27
C GLY A 724 56.38 14.01 25.23
N GLY A 725 55.91 13.45 26.34
CA GLY A 725 56.15 13.74 27.77
C GLY A 725 54.81 13.97 28.48
N ASP A 726 54.43 13.32 29.58
CA ASP A 726 55.18 12.41 30.47
C ASP A 726 54.30 11.29 31.08
N CYS A 727 54.97 10.35 31.77
CA CYS A 727 54.55 9.44 32.86
C CYS A 727 53.05 9.36 33.28
N CYS A 728 52.50 8.19 33.65
CA CYS A 728 53.10 7.23 34.59
C CYS A 728 52.60 5.77 34.40
N SER A 729 52.95 4.85 35.33
CA SER A 729 52.84 3.38 35.15
C SER A 729 52.18 2.64 36.34
N THR A 730 51.98 1.32 36.19
CA THR A 730 51.61 0.30 37.22
C THR A 730 50.16 0.33 37.75
N SER A 731 49.53 -0.78 38.15
CA SER A 731 49.72 -2.23 37.87
C SER A 731 48.52 -3.07 38.39
N ARG A 732 48.43 -4.35 37.97
CA ARG A 732 47.96 -5.57 38.71
C ARG A 732 46.92 -5.44 39.86
N SER A 733 45.93 -6.33 40.04
CA SER A 733 45.54 -7.60 39.35
C SER A 733 44.38 -8.30 40.11
N VAL A 734 43.67 -9.26 39.47
CA VAL A 734 43.12 -10.52 40.08
C VAL A 734 42.02 -10.39 41.16
N GLU A 735 40.95 -11.19 41.29
CA GLU A 735 40.20 -12.23 40.53
C GLU A 735 38.74 -12.19 41.10
N THR A 736 37.65 -12.56 40.42
CA THR A 736 37.12 -13.91 40.09
C THR A 736 35.75 -13.69 39.39
N SER A 737 35.08 -14.59 38.66
CA SER A 737 35.41 -15.60 37.64
C SER A 737 34.22 -16.55 37.46
N THR A 738 33.40 -16.37 36.42
CA THR A 738 32.52 -17.39 35.76
C THR A 738 32.00 -16.76 34.45
N SER A 739 32.48 -17.10 33.26
CA SER A 739 32.07 -18.26 32.42
C SER A 739 30.56 -18.30 32.12
N TYR A 740 30.07 -18.43 30.88
CA TYR A 740 30.67 -18.82 29.59
C TYR A 740 30.27 -17.82 28.47
N GLY A 741 30.97 -17.68 27.34
CA GLY A 741 32.26 -18.26 26.96
C GLY A 741 32.68 -17.78 25.54
N THR A 742 33.91 -17.31 25.39
CA THR A 742 34.49 -16.82 24.11
C THR A 742 35.75 -17.58 23.77
N SER A 743 35.85 -18.06 22.52
CA SER A 743 37.07 -18.68 21.98
C SER A 743 37.93 -17.65 21.23
N GLU A 744 38.41 -16.61 21.91
CA GLU A 744 39.56 -15.83 21.42
C GLU A 744 40.86 -16.63 21.61
N GLU A 745 41.01 -17.72 20.85
CA GLU A 745 42.34 -18.32 20.70
C GLU A 745 43.26 -17.33 19.97
N ARG A 746 44.48 -17.16 20.49
CA ARG A 746 45.50 -16.26 19.94
C ARG A 746 46.19 -16.91 18.73
N LEU A 747 45.40 -17.36 17.74
CA LEU A 747 45.86 -18.05 16.55
C LEU A 747 46.67 -17.11 15.66
N SER A 748 47.94 -17.45 15.43
CA SER A 748 48.82 -16.78 14.47
C SER A 748 48.52 -17.21 13.03
N GLY A 749 47.24 -17.24 12.65
CA GLY A 749 46.74 -17.46 11.30
C GLY A 749 46.07 -16.19 10.79
N ARG A 750 46.58 -15.61 9.71
CA ARG A 750 45.97 -14.43 9.09
C ARG A 750 44.66 -14.82 8.43
N SER A 751 43.56 -14.18 8.82
CA SER A 751 42.25 -14.36 8.19
C SER A 751 42.33 -14.04 6.69
N LYS A 752 42.11 -15.06 5.84
CA LYS A 752 41.86 -14.84 4.41
C LYS A 752 40.54 -14.08 4.26
N LEU A 753 40.48 -13.16 3.31
CA LEU A 753 39.25 -12.44 2.96
C LEU A 753 38.30 -13.42 2.24
N SER A 754 37.11 -13.63 2.78
CA SER A 754 36.07 -14.46 2.17
C SER A 754 35.23 -13.67 1.16
N TRP A 755 34.43 -14.39 0.36
CA TRP A 755 33.41 -13.76 -0.48
C TRP A 755 32.39 -12.99 0.40
N GLN A 756 31.98 -13.57 1.52
CA GLN A 756 30.98 -13.00 2.42
C GLN A 756 31.45 -11.67 3.06
N ASP A 757 32.74 -11.53 3.38
CA ASP A 757 33.32 -10.26 3.86
C ASP A 757 33.13 -9.11 2.86
N VAL A 758 33.28 -9.42 1.56
CA VAL A 758 33.18 -8.43 0.47
C VAL A 758 31.74 -8.02 0.23
N TYR A 759 30.80 -8.97 0.20
CA TYR A 759 29.38 -8.63 0.05
C TYR A 759 28.81 -7.96 1.29
N SER A 760 29.25 -8.34 2.50
CA SER A 760 28.81 -7.71 3.76
C SER A 760 29.19 -6.23 3.84
N LEU A 761 30.27 -5.80 3.19
CA LEU A 761 30.59 -4.37 3.05
C LEU A 761 29.59 -3.63 2.18
N ALA A 762 29.22 -4.19 1.02
CA ALA A 762 28.20 -3.58 0.16
C ALA A 762 26.83 -3.53 0.86
N VAL A 763 26.48 -4.56 1.66
CA VAL A 763 25.29 -4.60 2.49
C VAL A 763 25.30 -3.50 3.56
N LYS A 764 26.35 -3.39 4.38
CA LYS A 764 26.49 -2.36 5.43
C LYS A 764 26.44 -0.94 4.85
N TRP A 765 27.10 -0.73 3.71
CA TRP A 765 27.03 0.55 2.98
C TRP A 765 25.61 0.85 2.48
N ARG A 766 24.89 -0.13 1.91
CA ARG A 766 23.48 0.06 1.49
C ARG A 766 22.58 0.36 2.68
N GLN A 767 22.65 -0.43 3.76
CA GLN A 767 21.89 -0.26 4.99
C GLN A 767 21.96 1.17 5.56
N ILE A 768 23.16 1.76 5.71
CA ILE A 768 23.29 3.14 6.22
C ILE A 768 22.87 4.21 5.20
N SER A 769 22.88 3.88 3.90
CA SER A 769 22.53 4.81 2.82
C SER A 769 21.07 4.81 2.42
N GLU A 770 20.31 3.77 2.76
CA GLU A 770 18.87 3.67 2.53
C GLU A 770 18.23 2.84 3.65
N PRO A 771 18.22 3.33 4.91
CA PRO A 771 17.73 2.56 6.04
C PRO A 771 16.23 2.24 5.95
N CYS A 772 15.51 2.92 5.04
CA CYS A 772 14.10 2.68 4.77
C CYS A 772 13.82 1.54 3.77
N ASP A 773 14.86 0.97 3.15
CA ASP A 773 14.83 -0.21 2.29
C ASP A 773 15.49 -1.38 3.04
N PRO A 774 14.74 -2.38 3.54
CA PRO A 774 15.30 -3.42 4.40
C PRO A 774 16.21 -4.37 3.62
N VAL A 775 17.49 -4.40 4.00
CA VAL A 775 18.52 -5.28 3.43
C VAL A 775 19.20 -6.04 4.56
N VAL A 776 19.01 -7.35 4.59
CA VAL A 776 19.56 -8.26 5.61
C VAL A 776 19.93 -9.60 4.95
N TRP A 777 20.85 -10.33 5.57
CA TRP A 777 21.19 -11.69 5.17
C TRP A 777 20.06 -12.67 5.54
N ILE A 778 19.55 -13.40 4.54
CA ILE A 778 18.38 -14.29 4.70
C ILE A 778 18.69 -15.42 5.71
N ASN A 779 19.91 -15.95 5.69
CA ASN A 779 20.41 -16.93 6.67
C ASN A 779 20.75 -16.32 8.06
N LYS A 780 20.27 -15.11 8.35
CA LYS A 780 20.28 -14.44 9.67
C LYS A 780 18.88 -14.01 10.13
N LEU A 781 17.83 -14.56 9.50
CA LEU A 781 16.42 -14.52 9.95
C LEU A 781 16.12 -15.70 10.90
N SER A 782 14.88 -15.80 11.42
CA SER A 782 14.54 -16.82 12.43
C SER A 782 14.26 -18.22 11.85
N GLU A 783 14.17 -19.24 12.69
CA GLU A 783 13.83 -20.61 12.25
C GLU A 783 12.36 -20.77 11.83
N GLU A 784 11.46 -19.83 12.19
CA GLU A 784 10.09 -19.79 11.65
C GLU A 784 10.07 -19.49 10.14
N PHE A 785 11.23 -19.13 9.57
CA PHE A 785 11.39 -18.66 8.20
C PHE A 785 11.56 -19.75 7.11
N ASN A 786 11.35 -21.02 7.43
CA ASN A 786 11.59 -22.17 6.53
C ASN A 786 10.87 -22.14 5.15
N ALA A 787 9.89 -21.25 4.94
CA ALA A 787 9.21 -21.04 3.65
C ALA A 787 10.01 -20.20 2.62
N GLY A 788 11.08 -19.51 3.04
CA GLY A 788 12.01 -18.77 2.18
C GLY A 788 11.57 -17.37 1.74
N PHE A 789 12.55 -16.46 1.54
CA PHE A 789 12.29 -15.05 1.23
C PHE A 789 12.16 -14.79 -0.27
N GLY A 790 11.21 -13.93 -0.65
CA GLY A 790 10.99 -13.56 -2.05
C GLY A 790 10.63 -14.73 -2.96
N SER A 791 10.28 -15.89 -2.39
CA SER A 791 10.02 -17.16 -3.08
C SER A 791 8.77 -17.14 -3.98
N HIS A 792 8.13 -15.99 -4.12
CA HIS A 792 7.00 -15.76 -5.01
C HIS A 792 6.98 -14.30 -5.49
N THR A 793 7.31 -14.09 -6.77
CA THR A 793 7.31 -12.80 -7.44
C THR A 793 6.38 -12.86 -8.66
N PRO A 794 5.14 -12.33 -8.58
CA PRO A 794 4.20 -12.40 -9.70
C PRO A 794 4.62 -11.45 -10.83
N MET A 795 4.68 -12.00 -12.05
CA MET A 795 5.04 -11.32 -13.30
C MET A 795 3.84 -10.66 -14.00
N VAL A 796 2.61 -10.96 -13.59
CA VAL A 796 1.38 -10.33 -14.12
C VAL A 796 0.72 -9.47 -13.05
N LEU A 797 0.26 -10.07 -11.95
CA LEU A 797 -0.48 -9.36 -10.90
C LEU A 797 0.39 -8.59 -9.89
N GLY A 798 1.72 -8.65 -10.02
CA GLY A 798 2.70 -8.27 -8.99
C GLY A 798 3.70 -7.18 -9.41
N GLN A 799 4.99 -7.52 -9.44
CA GLN A 799 6.07 -6.53 -9.61
C GLN A 799 6.09 -5.86 -10.99
N ALA A 800 5.41 -6.42 -12.00
CA ALA A 800 5.26 -5.82 -13.33
C ALA A 800 4.52 -4.46 -13.32
N LYS A 801 3.78 -4.14 -12.25
CA LYS A 801 3.25 -2.78 -12.01
C LYS A 801 4.34 -1.71 -11.90
N VAL A 802 5.58 -2.11 -11.57
CA VAL A 802 6.74 -1.22 -11.72
C VAL A 802 7.30 -1.44 -13.13
N VAL A 803 7.29 -0.38 -13.93
CA VAL A 803 7.83 -0.31 -15.32
C VAL A 803 9.14 -1.09 -15.50
N ARG A 804 10.05 -0.97 -14.52
CA ARG A 804 11.33 -1.68 -14.41
C ARG A 804 11.25 -3.20 -14.66
N TYR A 805 10.15 -3.84 -14.27
CA TYR A 805 9.99 -5.30 -14.31
C TYR A 805 9.01 -5.77 -15.38
N PHE A 806 8.25 -4.89 -16.04
CA PHE A 806 7.36 -5.27 -17.15
C PHE A 806 8.08 -6.07 -18.25
N PRO A 807 9.30 -5.72 -18.72
CA PRO A 807 10.04 -6.53 -19.69
C PRO A 807 10.42 -7.94 -19.20
N ASN A 808 10.35 -8.21 -17.89
CA ASN A 808 10.62 -9.54 -17.36
C ASN A 808 9.44 -10.50 -17.54
N TYR A 809 8.20 -10.03 -17.74
CA TYR A 809 7.07 -10.89 -18.08
C TYR A 809 7.35 -11.67 -19.39
N GLU A 810 7.60 -10.94 -20.48
CA GLU A 810 7.86 -11.53 -21.80
C GLU A 810 9.11 -12.41 -21.80
N ARG A 811 10.18 -11.97 -21.12
CA ARG A 811 11.40 -12.78 -20.94
C ARG A 811 11.12 -14.08 -20.20
N THR A 812 10.32 -14.04 -19.14
CA THR A 812 9.99 -15.24 -18.34
C THR A 812 9.08 -16.18 -19.11
N LEU A 813 8.12 -15.66 -19.87
CA LEU A 813 7.26 -16.46 -20.76
C LEU A 813 8.10 -17.18 -21.83
N ASN A 814 9.04 -16.47 -22.46
CA ASN A 814 9.94 -17.05 -23.45
C ASN A 814 10.94 -18.05 -22.85
N VAL A 815 11.45 -17.82 -21.63
CA VAL A 815 12.29 -18.79 -20.89
C VAL A 815 11.48 -20.03 -20.53
N ALA A 816 10.24 -19.89 -20.05
CA ALA A 816 9.36 -21.02 -19.76
C ALA A 816 9.14 -21.88 -21.01
N LYS A 817 8.76 -21.27 -22.13
CA LYS A 817 8.58 -21.95 -23.43
C LYS A 817 9.87 -22.65 -23.90
N ALA A 818 11.03 -22.04 -23.74
CA ALA A 818 12.32 -22.63 -24.10
C ALA A 818 12.66 -23.87 -23.24
N VAL A 819 12.52 -23.78 -21.91
CA VAL A 819 12.78 -24.90 -20.99
C VAL A 819 11.79 -26.05 -21.20
N ILE A 820 10.51 -25.74 -21.48
CA ILE A 820 9.51 -26.75 -21.85
C ILE A 820 9.93 -27.47 -23.14
N LYS A 821 10.36 -26.74 -24.16
CA LYS A 821 10.82 -27.32 -25.43
C LYS A 821 12.08 -28.19 -25.25
N GLU A 822 13.00 -27.79 -24.38
CA GLU A 822 14.21 -28.55 -24.07
C GLU A 822 13.90 -29.86 -23.33
N ARG A 823 13.05 -29.80 -22.30
CA ARG A 823 12.79 -30.95 -21.40
C ARG A 823 11.63 -31.83 -21.82
N SER A 824 10.71 -31.33 -22.65
CA SER A 824 9.47 -32.01 -23.06
C SER A 824 8.55 -32.46 -21.91
N TYR A 825 8.72 -31.90 -20.71
CA TYR A 825 7.83 -32.09 -19.57
C TYR A 825 7.78 -30.84 -18.67
N VAL A 826 6.73 -30.76 -17.85
CA VAL A 826 6.64 -29.88 -16.68
C VAL A 826 6.20 -30.69 -15.45
N ARG A 827 6.02 -30.05 -14.29
CA ARG A 827 5.39 -30.66 -13.11
C ARG A 827 4.04 -30.02 -12.85
N SER A 828 3.06 -30.80 -12.43
CA SER A 828 1.77 -30.27 -11.98
C SER A 828 1.90 -29.60 -10.60
N LYS A 829 0.85 -28.91 -10.18
CA LYS A 829 0.68 -28.37 -8.82
C LYS A 829 0.87 -29.40 -7.69
N SER A 830 0.75 -30.70 -8.00
CA SER A 830 0.94 -31.84 -7.08
C SER A 830 2.30 -32.54 -7.28
N ASP A 831 3.27 -31.86 -7.89
CA ASP A 831 4.64 -32.33 -8.23
C ASP A 831 4.74 -33.53 -9.19
N CYS A 832 3.61 -34.07 -9.69
CA CYS A 832 3.56 -35.11 -10.71
C CYS A 832 4.14 -34.63 -12.05
N LEU A 833 4.77 -35.50 -12.84
CA LEU A 833 5.29 -35.15 -14.15
C LEU A 833 4.18 -35.10 -15.21
N ILE A 834 4.09 -33.98 -15.93
CA ILE A 834 3.25 -33.80 -17.12
C ILE A 834 4.13 -33.98 -18.36
N ASP A 835 3.93 -35.08 -19.08
CA ASP A 835 4.57 -35.35 -20.36
C ASP A 835 3.98 -34.46 -21.46
N LEU A 836 4.83 -33.70 -22.15
CA LEU A 836 4.48 -32.79 -23.24
C LEU A 836 5.13 -33.19 -24.57
N SER A 837 5.75 -34.37 -24.65
CA SER A 837 6.41 -34.88 -25.87
C SER A 837 5.44 -35.28 -26.99
N LYS A 838 4.13 -35.30 -26.71
CA LYS A 838 3.07 -35.84 -27.57
C LYS A 838 2.21 -34.75 -28.22
N ASP A 839 1.52 -35.15 -29.29
CA ASP A 839 0.30 -34.51 -29.82
C ASP A 839 0.42 -33.01 -30.12
N GLY A 840 1.54 -32.58 -30.70
CA GLY A 840 1.73 -31.21 -31.20
C GLY A 840 1.83 -30.11 -30.15
N LYS A 841 1.68 -30.44 -28.84
CA LYS A 841 1.66 -29.48 -27.73
C LYS A 841 2.87 -28.56 -27.70
N LEU A 842 4.06 -29.07 -28.02
CA LEU A 842 5.28 -28.24 -28.08
C LEU A 842 5.19 -27.11 -29.14
N GLU A 843 4.47 -27.32 -30.24
CA GLU A 843 4.24 -26.25 -31.22
C GLU A 843 3.24 -25.21 -30.71
N GLU A 844 2.16 -25.65 -30.06
CA GLU A 844 1.15 -24.78 -29.45
C GLU A 844 1.76 -23.91 -28.34
N ILE A 845 2.54 -24.53 -27.44
CA ILE A 845 3.33 -23.87 -26.41
C ILE A 845 4.32 -22.86 -27.02
N MET A 846 4.94 -23.17 -28.17
CA MET A 846 5.80 -22.20 -28.86
C MET A 846 5.02 -21.06 -29.53
N ARG A 847 3.78 -21.28 -29.99
CA ARG A 847 2.86 -20.25 -30.52
C ARG A 847 2.26 -19.35 -29.44
N ALA A 848 2.11 -19.85 -28.21
CA ALA A 848 1.52 -19.12 -27.07
C ALA A 848 2.12 -17.73 -26.87
N LYS A 849 1.27 -16.71 -26.73
CA LYS A 849 1.60 -15.30 -26.47
C LYS A 849 1.16 -14.83 -25.08
N SER A 850 0.11 -15.43 -24.52
CA SER A 850 -0.41 -15.14 -23.19
C SER A 850 -0.21 -16.29 -22.21
N CYS A 851 -0.37 -16.02 -20.91
CA CYS A 851 -0.50 -17.05 -19.89
C CYS A 851 -1.72 -17.96 -20.11
N SER A 852 -2.81 -17.46 -20.71
CA SER A 852 -3.98 -18.30 -20.99
C SER A 852 -3.70 -19.31 -22.10
N ASP A 853 -2.97 -18.89 -23.14
CA ASP A 853 -2.56 -19.77 -24.24
C ASP A 853 -1.64 -20.88 -23.70
N LEU A 854 -0.68 -20.49 -22.84
CA LEU A 854 0.31 -21.41 -22.28
C LEU A 854 -0.30 -22.38 -21.25
N HIS A 855 -1.26 -21.93 -20.43
CA HIS A 855 -2.00 -22.80 -19.52
C HIS A 855 -2.89 -23.77 -20.30
N GLY A 856 -3.59 -23.29 -21.33
CA GLY A 856 -4.43 -24.11 -22.20
C GLY A 856 -3.67 -25.23 -22.92
N ALA A 857 -2.51 -24.91 -23.50
CA ALA A 857 -1.68 -25.88 -24.23
C ALA A 857 -1.07 -26.97 -23.32
N VAL A 858 -0.79 -26.66 -22.05
CA VAL A 858 -0.39 -27.67 -21.05
C VAL A 858 -1.61 -28.47 -20.59
N GLY A 859 -2.65 -27.77 -20.13
CA GLY A 859 -3.96 -28.32 -19.74
C GLY A 859 -4.32 -28.19 -18.26
N GLU A 860 -3.36 -27.93 -17.37
CA GLU A 860 -3.57 -27.78 -15.92
C GLU A 860 -2.53 -26.84 -15.26
N ASP A 861 -2.72 -26.54 -13.96
CA ASP A 861 -1.78 -25.74 -13.16
C ASP A 861 -0.41 -26.42 -13.06
N PHE A 862 0.66 -25.72 -13.46
CA PHE A 862 2.00 -26.30 -13.56
C PHE A 862 3.14 -25.43 -13.03
N TRP A 863 4.29 -26.06 -12.84
CA TRP A 863 5.57 -25.42 -12.62
C TRP A 863 6.72 -26.12 -13.36
N LEU A 864 7.78 -25.37 -13.58
CA LEU A 864 9.07 -25.84 -14.09
C LEU A 864 10.20 -25.07 -13.40
N ALA A 865 11.44 -25.48 -13.60
CA ALA A 865 12.60 -24.71 -13.14
C ALA A 865 13.65 -24.62 -14.23
N THR A 866 14.39 -23.52 -14.25
CA THR A 866 15.73 -23.50 -14.84
C THR A 866 16.66 -24.29 -13.92
N TRP A 867 17.53 -25.11 -14.51
CA TRP A 867 18.48 -25.94 -13.77
C TRP A 867 19.90 -25.48 -14.10
N CYS A 868 20.77 -25.45 -13.11
CA CYS A 868 22.19 -25.23 -13.30
C CYS A 868 22.98 -26.48 -12.90
N ASN A 869 24.07 -26.75 -13.63
CA ASN A 869 25.08 -27.67 -13.13
C ASN A 869 25.84 -26.99 -11.99
N SER A 870 26.10 -27.74 -10.92
CA SER A 870 26.90 -27.31 -9.79
C SER A 870 28.37 -27.12 -10.19
N SER A 871 29.01 -26.06 -9.70
CA SER A 871 30.47 -25.88 -9.81
C SER A 871 31.21 -26.47 -8.61
N ALA A 872 30.51 -26.66 -7.49
CA ALA A 872 31.06 -27.25 -6.26
C ALA A 872 30.99 -28.78 -6.21
N PHE A 873 30.02 -29.40 -6.88
CA PHE A 873 29.71 -30.82 -6.80
C PHE A 873 29.56 -31.42 -8.21
N GLU A 874 30.59 -32.12 -8.69
CA GLU A 874 30.59 -32.71 -10.04
C GLU A 874 29.37 -33.62 -10.27
N GLY A 875 28.73 -33.47 -11.43
CA GLY A 875 27.53 -34.21 -11.83
C GLY A 875 26.21 -33.78 -11.14
N LYS A 876 26.24 -32.91 -10.12
CA LYS A 876 25.03 -32.45 -9.43
C LYS A 876 24.32 -31.36 -10.24
N GLN A 877 23.04 -31.55 -10.54
CA GLN A 877 22.17 -30.45 -10.97
C GLN A 877 21.44 -29.82 -9.78
N LEU A 878 21.32 -28.51 -9.81
CA LEU A 878 20.71 -27.68 -8.78
C LEU A 878 19.49 -26.94 -9.35
N GLU A 879 18.45 -26.76 -8.53
CA GLU A 879 17.30 -25.94 -8.90
C GLU A 879 17.70 -24.45 -8.89
N GLY A 880 17.61 -23.80 -10.04
CA GLY A 880 17.91 -22.38 -10.22
C GLY A 880 16.67 -21.53 -9.94
N THR A 881 15.91 -21.23 -10.98
CA THR A 881 14.72 -20.36 -10.92
C THR A 881 13.48 -21.14 -11.30
N ARG A 882 12.56 -21.32 -10.37
CA ARG A 882 11.25 -21.94 -10.61
C ARG A 882 10.30 -20.91 -11.23
N ILE A 883 9.53 -21.34 -12.21
CA ILE A 883 8.47 -20.57 -12.86
C ILE A 883 7.16 -21.34 -12.62
N THR A 884 6.15 -20.67 -12.08
CA THR A 884 4.83 -21.24 -11.78
C THR A 884 3.75 -20.55 -12.60
N LEU A 885 2.81 -21.33 -13.15
CA LEU A 885 1.60 -20.84 -13.82
C LEU A 885 0.37 -21.52 -13.21
N VAL A 886 -0.42 -20.76 -12.46
CA VAL A 886 -1.58 -21.21 -11.69
C VAL A 886 -2.80 -20.36 -12.03
N LYS A 887 -3.95 -20.97 -12.30
CA LYS A 887 -5.20 -20.25 -12.58
C LYS A 887 -5.88 -19.82 -11.27
N ILE A 888 -5.99 -18.51 -11.03
CA ILE A 888 -6.70 -17.95 -9.87
C ILE A 888 -8.15 -17.61 -10.24
N ALA A 889 -9.00 -18.62 -10.41
CA ALA A 889 -10.47 -18.46 -10.53
C ALA A 889 -10.91 -17.25 -11.41
N GLU A 890 -11.62 -16.28 -10.84
CA GLU A 890 -12.14 -15.06 -11.48
C GLU A 890 -11.08 -13.93 -11.63
N ARG A 891 -9.85 -14.15 -11.18
CA ARG A 891 -8.72 -13.19 -11.19
C ARG A 891 -7.62 -13.58 -12.20
N GLY A 892 -7.92 -14.44 -13.17
CA GLY A 892 -7.01 -14.81 -14.25
C GLY A 892 -5.90 -15.77 -13.82
N TYR A 893 -4.64 -15.37 -14.00
CA TYR A 893 -3.47 -16.25 -13.86
C TYR A 893 -2.37 -15.66 -12.95
N ASP A 894 -1.95 -16.45 -11.96
CA ASP A 894 -0.67 -16.29 -11.29
C ASP A 894 0.44 -16.88 -12.17
N PHE A 895 1.08 -16.03 -12.96
CA PHE A 895 2.38 -16.34 -13.56
C PHE A 895 3.48 -15.68 -12.72
N ALA A 896 4.36 -16.48 -12.13
CA ALA A 896 5.34 -15.99 -11.15
C ALA A 896 6.70 -16.67 -11.25
N ILE A 897 7.73 -15.90 -10.89
CA ILE A 897 9.07 -16.39 -10.59
C ILE A 897 9.16 -16.77 -9.11
N ARG A 898 9.81 -17.89 -8.82
CA ARG A 898 10.08 -18.39 -7.47
C ARG A 898 11.54 -18.81 -7.38
N THR A 899 12.30 -18.22 -6.45
CA THR A 899 13.65 -18.71 -6.13
C THR A 899 13.55 -19.65 -4.93
N PRO A 900 14.13 -20.86 -4.97
CA PRO A 900 14.21 -21.73 -3.80
C PRO A 900 15.14 -21.08 -2.76
N CYS A 901 14.56 -20.67 -1.63
CA CYS A 901 15.25 -19.97 -0.54
C CYS A 901 15.07 -20.71 0.79
N THR A 902 15.09 -22.04 0.78
CA THR A 902 15.09 -22.89 1.98
C THR A 902 16.49 -22.98 2.61
N PRO A 903 16.63 -23.32 3.90
CA PRO A 903 17.93 -23.39 4.57
C PRO A 903 18.95 -24.29 3.85
N ALA A 904 18.55 -25.51 3.49
CA ALA A 904 19.42 -26.44 2.76
C ALA A 904 19.88 -25.90 1.39
N ARG A 905 19.11 -24.99 0.76
CA ARG A 905 19.53 -24.31 -0.49
C ARG A 905 20.52 -23.18 -0.21
N TRP A 906 20.49 -22.55 0.98
CA TRP A 906 21.49 -21.57 1.39
C TRP A 906 22.87 -22.21 1.59
N ASP A 907 22.94 -23.40 2.16
CA ASP A 907 24.20 -24.14 2.35
C ASP A 907 24.84 -24.51 0.99
N GLU A 908 24.01 -24.89 0.01
CA GLU A 908 24.45 -25.09 -1.37
C GLU A 908 24.94 -23.79 -2.02
N PHE A 909 24.23 -22.66 -1.83
CA PHE A 909 24.68 -21.37 -2.34
C PHE A 909 25.99 -20.88 -1.71
N ASP A 910 26.19 -21.08 -0.40
CA ASP A 910 27.47 -20.76 0.26
C ASP A 910 28.62 -21.59 -0.31
N THR A 911 28.38 -22.89 -0.53
CA THR A 911 29.39 -23.79 -1.10
C THR A 911 29.74 -23.41 -2.55
N GLU A 912 28.75 -23.09 -3.41
CA GLU A 912 29.00 -22.58 -4.77
C GLU A 912 29.76 -21.25 -4.75
N MET A 913 29.33 -20.29 -3.91
CA MET A 913 29.98 -18.97 -3.81
C MET A 913 31.41 -19.05 -3.27
N LYS A 914 31.68 -20.01 -2.37
CA LYS A 914 33.03 -20.31 -1.89
C LYS A 914 33.90 -20.92 -2.98
N MET A 915 33.40 -21.94 -3.69
CA MET A 915 34.11 -22.59 -4.81
C MET A 915 34.36 -21.64 -6.00
N ALA A 916 33.54 -20.59 -6.16
CA ALA A 916 33.76 -19.53 -7.14
C ALA A 916 34.68 -18.38 -6.65
N TRP A 917 35.17 -18.44 -5.40
CA TRP A 917 36.01 -17.42 -4.77
C TRP A 917 37.44 -17.88 -4.46
N GLU A 918 37.65 -19.20 -4.29
CA GLU A 918 38.96 -19.81 -4.00
C GLU A 918 39.85 -20.01 -5.26
#